data_AF-A0A0F6CLY0-F1
#
_entry.id   AF-A0A0F6CLY0-F1
#
_cell.length_a   1.000
_cell.length_b   1.000
_cell.length_c   1.000
_cell.angle_alpha   90.00
_cell.angle_beta   90.00
_cell.angle_gamma   90.00
#
_symmetry.space_group_name_H-M   'P 1'
#
loop_
_entity.id
_entity.type
_entity.pdbx_description
1 polymer ?
#
loop_
_entity_poly.entity_id
_entity_poly.type
_entity_poly.pdbx_seq_one_letter_code
_entity_poly.pdbx_strand_id
1 'polypeptide(L)'
;MKRKNILKFVSLLGIGSFVMLAAASCTTPVNPTPNPTPTPNPEPNPGGGGGMSDGNTNPGNGGGMMGDNPNPGNTTPEQQLAAARKTLTDLLGTENTNVALYADYAKIQSTLSTAYMTAKTASENTSATLENLRSASTTLQAAIDKAANDKRVFDSVNQPLVAAYNNLKTTLKSKTTSLEGLSENKYGGIKNHLSKLFDTGSAITAKTLDPTSGERPTLEKVNEANNGIKMAISPESLKKWKGNADKFNEFEKNPLSKEKLKSTSDTAHNQEQPANWSFAAYSVDLTSNSQNLPNWNFAQRKVWTSENQQPGKTALVSSPVSATDVSWIYSLAGEGTKYTLTFEYYGPDNAFLYFPYKLVKAADSSSVALQYSLNKTSSKLINFKPAETVSTNTDQSENEVATTSTTEARSSYKVLVADEAATSNNEMNHTPTVSDINIAKVTLSGLTFGENTIEFSVPEGKVAPMIGNMYLTSNSESQVKIYNEIFGNTSNSSDNSTSVTVDLLTGYSLASGWSTYIGEFKQLMDTQMGASSDSQTRKPSYLVGFIGGPGRRQLVNNSNKIQSPQTNSQQRTFTIYVNAPQDGDYYISGSYLTSDNRQLMFSSPTGDSTSSMNNVTLTIQGKRNWTTLGAFNTQTNTNIVNPSNLSSGMQNAHTTLRLKKGLNKVVISGVSNGDTPYIGNLTFTLNNNPSSNTESETRQST
;
A
#
# COMPACT_ATOMS: atom_id res chain seq x y z
N MET A 1 -2.44 -20.58 39.19
CA MET A 1 -3.22 -19.51 39.87
C MET A 1 -3.75 -18.53 38.81
N LYS A 2 -4.91 -17.89 39.02
CA LYS A 2 -5.46 -16.88 38.09
C LYS A 2 -5.06 -15.47 38.55
N ARG A 3 -4.63 -14.60 37.64
CA ARG A 3 -4.66 -13.13 37.83
C ARG A 3 -5.34 -12.51 36.60
N LYS A 4 -6.49 -11.87 36.81
CA LYS A 4 -7.17 -11.06 35.80
C LYS A 4 -6.83 -9.60 36.07
N ASN A 5 -6.16 -8.92 35.15
CA ASN A 5 -6.08 -7.46 35.19
C ASN A 5 -7.28 -6.90 34.41
N ILE A 6 -8.24 -6.36 35.16
CA ILE A 6 -9.37 -5.61 34.60
C ILE A 6 -8.92 -4.15 34.45
N LEU A 7 -8.94 -3.63 33.23
CA LEU A 7 -8.78 -2.20 32.97
C LEU A 7 -10.13 -1.63 32.52
N LYS A 8 -10.78 -0.85 33.39
CA LYS A 8 -12.05 -0.18 33.08
C LYS A 8 -11.77 1.18 32.44
N PHE A 9 -11.98 1.31 31.14
CA PHE A 9 -12.15 2.63 30.53
C PHE A 9 -13.59 3.11 30.76
N VAL A 10 -13.74 4.23 31.46
CA VAL A 10 -15.03 4.90 31.64
C VAL A 10 -15.26 5.82 30.44
N SER A 11 -15.97 5.30 29.43
CA SER A 11 -16.48 6.11 28.31
C SER A 11 -17.88 6.64 28.66
N LEU A 12 -17.96 7.90 29.08
CA LEU A 12 -19.21 8.54 29.47
C LEU A 12 -19.95 9.11 28.25
N LEU A 13 -20.53 8.25 27.42
CA LEU A 13 -21.43 8.63 26.34
C LEU A 13 -22.87 8.19 26.67
N GLY A 14 -23.70 9.15 27.07
CA GLY A 14 -25.08 8.93 27.48
C GLY A 14 -26.02 8.63 26.32
N ILE A 15 -26.10 7.37 25.88
CA ILE A 15 -27.10 6.89 24.93
C ILE A 15 -28.30 6.33 25.72
N GLY A 16 -29.21 7.22 26.12
CA GLY A 16 -30.48 6.87 26.76
C GLY A 16 -31.50 6.29 25.78
N SER A 17 -31.29 5.06 25.30
CA SER A 17 -32.23 4.35 24.44
C SER A 17 -32.98 3.27 25.20
N PHE A 18 -34.23 3.56 25.57
CA PHE A 18 -35.15 2.57 26.13
C PHE A 18 -35.54 1.54 25.05
N VAL A 19 -35.03 0.32 25.18
CA VAL A 19 -35.45 -0.81 24.34
C VAL A 19 -36.74 -1.38 24.90
N MET A 20 -37.88 -1.07 24.27
CA MET A 20 -39.08 -1.90 24.46
C MET A 20 -38.90 -3.22 23.70
N LEU A 21 -39.01 -4.32 24.44
CA LEU A 21 -38.92 -5.68 23.91
C LEU A 21 -40.25 -6.07 23.24
N ALA A 22 -40.36 -5.88 21.93
CA ALA A 22 -41.47 -6.44 21.16
C ALA A 22 -41.29 -7.96 21.02
N ALA A 23 -42.29 -8.74 21.47
CA ALA A 23 -42.26 -10.19 21.35
C ALA A 23 -42.42 -10.61 19.88
N ALA A 24 -41.48 -11.43 19.38
CA ALA A 24 -41.58 -12.01 18.04
C ALA A 24 -42.60 -13.15 18.05
N SER A 25 -43.66 -13.03 17.24
CA SER A 25 -44.55 -14.15 16.92
C SER A 25 -44.00 -14.91 15.72
N CYS A 26 -43.83 -16.23 15.85
CA CYS A 26 -43.27 -17.07 14.80
C CYS A 26 -44.33 -17.40 13.73
N THR A 27 -44.06 -17.04 12.48
CA THR A 27 -44.85 -17.52 11.32
C THR A 27 -44.10 -18.62 10.58
N THR A 28 -44.64 -19.85 10.61
CA THR A 28 -44.19 -20.96 9.76
C THR A 28 -44.59 -20.76 8.30
N PRO A 29 -43.83 -21.28 7.32
CA PRO A 29 -44.06 -21.00 5.90
C PRO A 29 -45.24 -21.79 5.31
N VAL A 30 -45.86 -21.21 4.28
CA VAL A 30 -46.84 -21.87 3.39
C VAL A 30 -46.38 -21.82 1.94
N ASN A 31 -46.59 -22.91 1.21
CA ASN A 31 -46.24 -23.11 -0.19
C ASN A 31 -47.08 -24.29 -0.73
N PRO A 32 -47.39 -24.35 -2.04
CA PRO A 32 -48.28 -23.47 -2.80
C PRO A 32 -49.63 -24.16 -3.09
N THR A 33 -50.64 -23.41 -3.54
CA THR A 33 -52.01 -23.92 -3.76
C THR A 33 -52.22 -24.66 -5.09
N PRO A 34 -52.93 -25.81 -5.05
CA PRO A 34 -53.70 -26.44 -6.11
C PRO A 34 -54.47 -25.57 -7.09
N ASN A 35 -54.38 -25.73 -8.43
CA ASN A 35 -55.37 -25.13 -9.32
C ASN A 35 -56.51 -26.11 -9.68
N PRO A 36 -57.80 -25.75 -9.49
CA PRO A 36 -58.95 -26.50 -10.02
C PRO A 36 -59.38 -26.04 -11.42
N THR A 37 -59.91 -26.96 -12.23
CA THR A 37 -60.46 -26.71 -13.58
C THR A 37 -61.97 -26.37 -13.56
N PRO A 38 -62.53 -25.78 -14.65
CA PRO A 38 -63.82 -25.07 -14.59
C PRO A 38 -65.05 -25.87 -15.06
N THR A 39 -66.25 -25.37 -14.73
CA THR A 39 -67.55 -25.72 -15.35
C THR A 39 -68.39 -24.44 -15.63
N PRO A 40 -69.22 -24.36 -16.70
CA PRO A 40 -69.87 -23.10 -17.09
C PRO A 40 -71.43 -23.10 -17.16
N ASN A 41 -72.05 -22.05 -16.58
CA ASN A 41 -73.41 -21.50 -16.87
C ASN A 41 -74.63 -22.46 -16.74
N PRO A 42 -75.91 -22.00 -16.86
CA PRO A 42 -76.50 -20.64 -16.79
C PRO A 42 -77.42 -20.50 -15.54
N GLU A 43 -78.57 -19.79 -15.41
CA GLU A 43 -79.44 -18.87 -16.20
C GLU A 43 -80.16 -17.88 -15.21
N PRO A 44 -80.92 -16.85 -15.67
CA PRO A 44 -81.47 -15.78 -14.82
C PRO A 44 -82.99 -15.88 -14.50
N ASN A 45 -83.49 -15.10 -13.53
CA ASN A 45 -84.76 -14.32 -13.64
C ASN A 45 -84.87 -13.21 -12.53
N PRO A 46 -85.94 -12.38 -12.38
CA PRO A 46 -85.72 -10.92 -12.36
C PRO A 46 -86.48 -10.11 -11.29
N GLY A 47 -86.37 -8.78 -11.36
CA GLY A 47 -87.52 -7.87 -11.19
C GLY A 47 -87.53 -6.95 -9.96
N GLY A 48 -88.14 -5.77 -10.15
CA GLY A 48 -88.46 -4.80 -9.09
C GLY A 48 -87.33 -3.82 -8.73
N GLY A 49 -87.41 -2.50 -8.97
CA GLY A 49 -88.40 -1.74 -9.74
C GLY A 49 -88.83 -0.43 -9.04
N GLY A 50 -88.22 0.70 -9.43
CA GLY A 50 -88.54 2.05 -8.92
C GLY A 50 -87.88 2.39 -7.56
N GLY A 51 -87.67 3.67 -7.23
CA GLY A 51 -87.80 4.86 -8.08
C GLY A 51 -87.60 6.20 -7.34
N MET A 52 -86.71 7.04 -7.89
CA MET A 52 -86.60 8.51 -7.78
C MET A 52 -86.46 9.24 -6.42
N SER A 53 -85.61 10.28 -6.48
CA SER A 53 -85.64 11.56 -5.75
C SER A 53 -85.09 11.70 -4.31
N ASP A 54 -83.98 12.45 -4.27
CA ASP A 54 -83.73 13.68 -3.49
C ASP A 54 -83.60 13.63 -1.94
N GLY A 55 -82.58 14.35 -1.44
CA GLY A 55 -82.57 14.91 -0.08
C GLY A 55 -81.45 14.46 0.86
N ASN A 56 -80.33 15.19 0.84
CA ASN A 56 -79.46 15.51 1.98
C ASN A 56 -79.53 14.61 3.25
N THR A 57 -78.52 13.76 3.48
CA THR A 57 -78.26 13.16 4.80
C THR A 57 -76.78 13.21 5.19
N ASN A 58 -76.55 13.61 6.44
CA ASN A 58 -75.28 13.57 7.15
C ASN A 58 -75.21 12.31 8.04
N PRO A 59 -74.18 11.46 7.92
CA PRO A 59 -73.78 10.52 8.95
C PRO A 59 -72.39 10.85 9.52
N GLY A 60 -72.12 10.71 10.82
CA GLY A 60 -73.00 10.28 11.91
C GLY A 60 -72.19 10.20 13.23
N ASN A 61 -72.84 10.43 14.37
CA ASN A 61 -72.16 10.54 15.67
C ASN A 61 -71.64 9.19 16.20
N GLY A 62 -70.32 8.97 16.17
CA GLY A 62 -69.64 7.76 16.67
C GLY A 62 -69.21 7.84 18.13
N GLY A 63 -70.16 7.97 19.07
CA GLY A 63 -69.87 8.16 20.50
C GLY A 63 -69.28 6.93 21.21
N GLY A 64 -67.96 6.94 21.46
CA GLY A 64 -67.22 5.87 22.14
C GLY A 64 -67.21 5.94 23.69
N MET A 65 -68.37 5.66 24.31
CA MET A 65 -68.51 5.21 25.71
C MET A 65 -67.70 5.92 26.82
N MET A 66 -68.28 6.96 27.45
CA MET A 66 -68.01 7.28 28.86
C MET A 66 -68.72 6.25 29.77
N GLY A 67 -68.20 5.03 29.81
CA GLY A 67 -68.78 3.89 30.53
C GLY A 67 -68.31 3.76 31.97
N ASP A 68 -68.76 4.67 32.86
CA ASP A 68 -68.88 4.42 34.31
C ASP A 68 -69.59 5.61 35.02
N ASN A 69 -70.88 5.81 34.71
CA ASN A 69 -71.73 6.79 35.42
C ASN A 69 -72.75 6.06 36.31
N PRO A 70 -72.54 5.96 37.63
CA PRO A 70 -73.45 5.27 38.54
C PRO A 70 -74.71 6.11 38.83
N ASN A 71 -75.71 5.98 37.95
CA ASN A 71 -77.10 6.44 38.10
C ASN A 71 -77.30 7.99 38.18
N PRO A 72 -78.01 8.63 37.22
CA PRO A 72 -78.17 10.09 37.18
C PRO A 72 -78.84 10.77 38.38
N GLY A 73 -79.43 10.01 39.31
CA GLY A 73 -80.25 10.56 40.40
C GLY A 73 -79.55 10.91 41.72
N ASN A 74 -78.29 10.52 41.95
CA ASN A 74 -77.65 10.71 43.26
C ASN A 74 -76.11 10.79 43.23
N THR A 75 -75.52 11.65 42.39
CA THR A 75 -74.08 11.98 42.49
C THR A 75 -73.89 13.32 43.20
N THR A 76 -73.13 13.33 44.30
CA THR A 76 -72.85 14.57 45.04
C THR A 76 -71.79 15.42 44.31
N PRO A 77 -71.69 16.73 44.57
CA PRO A 77 -70.67 17.59 43.95
C PRO A 77 -69.24 17.07 44.16
N GLU A 78 -68.97 16.49 45.33
CA GLU A 78 -67.67 15.90 45.70
C GLU A 78 -67.36 14.66 44.85
N GLN A 79 -68.36 13.81 44.59
CA GLN A 79 -68.22 12.64 43.73
C GLN A 79 -67.97 13.05 42.27
N GLN A 80 -68.67 14.09 41.77
CA GLN A 80 -68.41 14.61 40.42
C GLN A 80 -67.01 15.25 40.31
N LEU A 81 -66.55 15.95 41.35
CA LEU A 81 -65.21 16.53 41.42
C LEU A 81 -64.13 15.44 41.46
N ALA A 82 -64.33 14.38 42.24
CA ALA A 82 -63.44 13.23 42.32
C ALA A 82 -63.38 12.47 40.97
N ALA A 83 -64.51 12.29 40.29
CA ALA A 83 -64.55 11.68 38.96
C ALA A 83 -63.79 12.52 37.93
N ALA A 84 -64.01 13.85 37.86
CA ALA A 84 -63.28 14.73 36.96
C ALA A 84 -61.76 14.77 37.26
N ARG A 85 -61.38 14.74 38.55
CA ARG A 85 -59.98 14.61 38.99
C ARG A 85 -59.37 13.28 38.55
N LYS A 86 -60.12 12.17 38.60
CA LYS A 86 -59.68 10.87 38.09
C LYS A 86 -59.48 10.94 36.57
N THR A 87 -60.47 11.39 35.79
CA THR A 87 -60.36 11.50 34.32
C THR A 87 -59.14 12.31 33.89
N LEU A 88 -58.87 13.45 34.54
CA LEU A 88 -57.68 14.25 34.26
C LEU A 88 -56.38 13.50 34.61
N THR A 89 -56.37 12.75 35.71
CA THR A 89 -55.20 11.96 36.14
C THR A 89 -54.93 10.78 35.21
N ASP A 90 -55.97 10.08 34.77
CA ASP A 90 -55.88 8.96 33.82
C ASP A 90 -55.35 9.45 32.45
N LEU A 91 -55.81 10.62 31.98
CA LEU A 91 -55.26 11.29 30.78
C LEU A 91 -53.78 11.66 30.95
N LEU A 92 -53.40 12.29 32.08
CA LEU A 92 -52.01 12.63 32.38
C LEU A 92 -51.11 11.38 32.43
N GLY A 93 -51.63 10.24 32.88
CA GLY A 93 -50.93 8.95 32.85
C GLY A 93 -50.49 8.49 31.44
N THR A 94 -51.05 9.05 30.38
CA THR A 94 -50.68 8.73 28.98
C THR A 94 -49.52 9.56 28.43
N GLU A 95 -49.01 10.57 29.16
CA GLU A 95 -48.00 11.55 28.71
C GLU A 95 -46.80 10.89 28.01
N ASN A 96 -46.12 9.97 28.70
CA ASN A 96 -44.91 9.32 28.18
C ASN A 96 -45.14 8.61 26.84
N THR A 97 -46.28 7.93 26.68
CA THR A 97 -46.61 7.21 25.44
C THR A 97 -46.94 8.20 24.33
N ASN A 98 -47.81 9.18 24.61
CA ASN A 98 -48.28 10.13 23.61
C ASN A 98 -47.18 11.09 23.15
N VAL A 99 -46.36 11.62 24.05
CA VAL A 99 -45.24 12.53 23.71
C VAL A 99 -44.12 11.81 22.96
N ALA A 100 -43.88 10.52 23.21
CA ALA A 100 -42.86 9.74 22.51
C ALA A 100 -43.15 9.53 21.01
N LEU A 101 -44.44 9.47 20.61
CA LEU A 101 -44.85 9.31 19.20
C LEU A 101 -44.37 10.46 18.28
N TYR A 102 -44.06 11.62 18.86
CA TYR A 102 -43.69 12.84 18.14
C TYR A 102 -42.19 13.17 18.25
N ALA A 103 -41.33 12.23 18.64
CA ALA A 103 -39.89 12.46 18.81
C ALA A 103 -39.15 12.98 17.54
N ASP A 104 -39.65 12.64 16.35
CA ASP A 104 -39.15 13.19 15.08
C ASP A 104 -39.83 14.52 14.65
N TYR A 105 -40.71 15.08 15.47
CA TYR A 105 -41.59 16.22 15.18
C TYR A 105 -41.59 17.19 16.37
N ALA A 106 -40.41 17.72 16.73
CA ALA A 106 -40.17 18.50 17.95
C ALA A 106 -41.19 19.63 18.20
N LYS A 107 -41.72 20.26 17.16
CA LYS A 107 -42.75 21.31 17.28
C LYS A 107 -44.10 20.76 17.76
N ILE A 108 -44.57 19.64 17.19
CA ILE A 108 -45.77 18.92 17.66
C ILE A 108 -45.53 18.42 19.09
N GLN A 109 -44.37 17.82 19.33
CA GLN A 109 -43.97 17.28 20.64
C GLN A 109 -43.98 18.36 21.73
N SER A 110 -43.34 19.51 21.49
CA SER A 110 -43.27 20.64 22.43
C SER A 110 -44.66 21.23 22.72
N THR A 111 -45.50 21.36 21.69
CA THR A 111 -46.88 21.83 21.84
C THR A 111 -47.69 20.89 22.73
N LEU A 112 -47.57 19.57 22.50
CA LEU A 112 -48.26 18.56 23.28
C LEU A 112 -47.74 18.50 24.73
N SER A 113 -46.43 18.52 24.95
CA SER A 113 -45.84 18.56 26.31
C SER A 113 -46.29 19.80 27.09
N THR A 114 -46.46 20.95 26.41
CA THR A 114 -46.98 22.17 27.04
C THR A 114 -48.44 22.00 27.49
N ALA A 115 -49.27 21.27 26.72
CA ALA A 115 -50.62 20.92 27.13
C ALA A 115 -50.63 19.97 28.35
N TYR A 116 -49.76 18.95 28.38
CA TYR A 116 -49.61 18.08 29.56
C TYR A 116 -49.18 18.85 30.82
N MET A 117 -48.18 19.74 30.73
CA MET A 117 -47.78 20.60 31.87
C MET A 117 -48.93 21.50 32.35
N THR A 118 -49.71 22.06 31.43
CA THR A 118 -50.88 22.91 31.76
C THR A 118 -51.98 22.11 32.47
N ALA A 119 -52.31 20.94 31.93
CA ALA A 119 -53.29 20.02 32.51
C ALA A 119 -52.85 19.47 33.88
N LYS A 120 -51.56 19.20 34.05
CA LYS A 120 -50.96 18.80 35.32
C LYS A 120 -51.09 19.91 36.37
N THR A 121 -50.77 21.14 36.01
CA THR A 121 -50.94 22.32 36.88
C THR A 121 -52.41 22.49 37.31
N ALA A 122 -53.37 22.24 36.41
CA ALA A 122 -54.79 22.26 36.75
C ALA A 122 -55.21 21.11 37.69
N SER A 123 -54.59 19.93 37.55
CA SER A 123 -54.81 18.79 38.45
C SER A 123 -54.22 19.03 39.84
N GLU A 124 -52.99 19.54 39.94
CA GLU A 124 -52.29 19.75 41.21
C GLU A 124 -52.91 20.89 42.06
N ASN A 125 -53.71 21.77 41.44
CA ASN A 125 -54.47 22.80 42.15
C ASN A 125 -55.57 22.19 43.06
N THR A 126 -55.38 22.30 44.38
CA THR A 126 -56.33 21.84 45.41
C THR A 126 -57.64 22.63 45.45
N SER A 127 -57.66 23.83 44.89
CA SER A 127 -58.84 24.71 44.79
C SER A 127 -59.46 24.70 43.39
N ALA A 128 -59.10 23.74 42.53
CA ALA A 128 -59.72 23.58 41.22
C ALA A 128 -61.20 23.22 41.33
N THR A 129 -62.05 23.97 40.63
CA THR A 129 -63.49 23.66 40.53
C THR A 129 -63.73 22.46 39.61
N LEU A 130 -64.95 21.90 39.65
CA LEU A 130 -65.41 20.87 38.72
C LEU A 130 -65.26 21.30 37.25
N GLU A 131 -65.52 22.58 36.96
CA GLU A 131 -65.40 23.14 35.61
C GLU A 131 -63.93 23.31 35.21
N ASN A 132 -63.05 23.72 36.13
CA ASN A 132 -61.61 23.81 35.86
C ASN A 132 -61.04 22.44 35.45
N LEU A 133 -61.42 21.36 36.16
CA LEU A 133 -60.93 20.00 35.88
C LEU A 133 -61.53 19.41 34.59
N ARG A 134 -62.83 19.66 34.31
CA ARG A 134 -63.46 19.28 33.03
C ARG A 134 -62.83 20.03 31.86
N SER A 135 -62.67 21.35 31.96
CA SER A 135 -62.05 22.19 30.94
C SER A 135 -60.60 21.78 30.65
N ALA A 136 -59.81 21.49 31.68
CA ALA A 136 -58.45 20.97 31.54
C ALA A 136 -58.42 19.60 30.84
N SER A 137 -59.35 18.68 31.18
CA SER A 137 -59.45 17.37 30.55
C SER A 137 -59.78 17.48 29.07
N THR A 138 -60.79 18.29 28.71
CA THR A 138 -61.20 18.54 27.32
C THR A 138 -60.08 19.22 26.52
N THR A 139 -59.35 20.16 27.14
CA THR A 139 -58.23 20.86 26.49
C THR A 139 -57.05 19.93 26.24
N LEU A 140 -56.73 19.04 27.18
CA LEU A 140 -55.70 18.02 27.00
C LEU A 140 -56.07 17.01 25.90
N GLN A 141 -57.31 16.50 25.90
CA GLN A 141 -57.78 15.60 24.85
C GLN A 141 -57.72 16.27 23.46
N ALA A 142 -58.21 17.51 23.34
CA ALA A 142 -58.14 18.28 22.10
C ALA A 142 -56.68 18.51 21.63
N ALA A 143 -55.72 18.66 22.54
CA ALA A 143 -54.31 18.77 22.21
C ALA A 143 -53.71 17.44 21.71
N ILE A 144 -54.10 16.30 22.30
CA ILE A 144 -53.72 14.95 21.85
C ILE A 144 -54.27 14.69 20.43
N ASP A 145 -55.56 14.95 20.22
CA ASP A 145 -56.23 14.76 18.93
C ASP A 145 -55.63 15.67 17.85
N LYS A 146 -55.33 16.92 18.21
CA LYS A 146 -54.65 17.87 17.31
C LYS A 146 -53.24 17.40 16.96
N ALA A 147 -52.45 16.90 17.92
CA ALA A 147 -51.10 16.40 17.64
C ALA A 147 -51.11 15.23 16.65
N ALA A 148 -52.07 14.31 16.78
CA ALA A 148 -52.26 13.21 15.85
C ALA A 148 -52.66 13.70 14.45
N ASN A 149 -53.57 14.68 14.37
CA ASN A 149 -53.97 15.28 13.10
C ASN A 149 -52.84 16.08 12.43
N ASP A 150 -52.12 16.91 13.18
CA ASP A 150 -51.01 17.73 12.68
C ASP A 150 -49.92 16.84 12.06
N LYS A 151 -49.58 15.72 12.73
CA LYS A 151 -48.65 14.73 12.19
C LYS A 151 -49.18 14.10 10.90
N ARG A 152 -50.45 13.68 10.86
CA ARG A 152 -51.09 13.13 9.65
C ARG A 152 -51.05 14.11 8.47
N VAL A 153 -51.28 15.40 8.72
CA VAL A 153 -51.20 16.45 7.69
C VAL A 153 -49.75 16.66 7.23
N PHE A 154 -48.79 16.75 8.17
CA PHE A 154 -47.37 16.85 7.83
C PHE A 154 -46.90 15.66 6.98
N ASP A 155 -47.23 14.45 7.41
CA ASP A 155 -46.85 13.21 6.72
C ASP A 155 -47.43 13.18 5.30
N SER A 156 -48.71 13.53 5.13
CA SER A 156 -49.37 13.55 3.81
C SER A 156 -48.69 14.55 2.85
N VAL A 157 -48.35 15.74 3.33
CA VAL A 157 -47.68 16.78 2.52
C VAL A 157 -46.21 16.45 2.23
N ASN A 158 -45.52 15.72 3.11
CA ASN A 158 -44.08 15.48 3.03
C ASN A 158 -43.73 13.99 2.78
N GLN A 159 -44.65 13.18 2.23
CA GLN A 159 -44.51 11.72 2.06
C GLN A 159 -43.10 11.24 1.61
N PRO A 160 -42.48 11.78 0.54
CA PRO A 160 -41.16 11.31 0.10
C PRO A 160 -40.06 11.57 1.13
N LEU A 161 -40.11 12.69 1.85
CA LEU A 161 -39.14 13.05 2.89
C LEU A 161 -39.29 12.13 4.11
N VAL A 162 -40.53 11.87 4.55
CA VAL A 162 -40.80 10.97 5.68
C VAL A 162 -40.34 9.54 5.35
N ALA A 163 -40.60 9.05 4.13
CA ALA A 163 -40.11 7.75 3.67
C ALA A 163 -38.58 7.70 3.59
N ALA A 164 -37.92 8.71 3.00
CA ALA A 164 -36.46 8.78 2.90
C ALA A 164 -35.78 8.84 4.28
N TYR A 165 -36.34 9.62 5.21
CA TYR A 165 -35.83 9.79 6.57
C TYR A 165 -35.96 8.51 7.40
N ASN A 166 -37.10 7.82 7.32
CA ASN A 166 -37.28 6.51 7.96
C ASN A 166 -36.38 5.42 7.35
N ASN A 167 -36.13 5.46 6.04
CA ASN A 167 -35.14 4.61 5.39
C ASN A 167 -33.73 4.89 5.91
N LEU A 168 -33.32 6.17 6.04
CA LEU A 168 -32.02 6.54 6.62
C LEU A 168 -31.90 6.06 8.08
N LYS A 169 -32.90 6.32 8.93
CA LYS A 169 -32.95 5.80 10.32
C LYS A 169 -32.89 4.27 10.41
N THR A 170 -33.32 3.56 9.35
CA THR A 170 -33.18 2.09 9.26
C THR A 170 -31.76 1.70 8.83
N THR A 171 -31.21 2.32 7.80
CA THR A 171 -29.83 2.12 7.33
C THR A 171 -28.81 2.37 8.45
N LEU A 172 -28.97 3.43 9.25
CA LEU A 172 -28.08 3.77 10.37
C LEU A 172 -27.95 2.66 11.42
N LYS A 173 -28.96 1.79 11.59
CA LYS A 173 -28.90 0.65 12.53
C LYS A 173 -27.83 -0.38 12.16
N SER A 174 -27.38 -0.42 10.91
CA SER A 174 -26.33 -1.34 10.45
C SER A 174 -24.92 -0.96 10.90
N LYS A 175 -24.70 0.27 11.42
CA LYS A 175 -23.37 0.85 11.70
C LYS A 175 -22.39 -0.11 12.37
N THR A 176 -22.81 -0.82 13.42
CA THR A 176 -21.94 -1.75 14.16
C THR A 176 -21.46 -2.90 13.28
N THR A 177 -22.38 -3.61 12.62
CA THR A 177 -22.07 -4.75 11.73
C THR A 177 -21.34 -4.30 10.46
N SER A 178 -21.67 -3.13 9.91
CA SER A 178 -20.97 -2.55 8.75
C SER A 178 -19.53 -2.10 9.03
N LEU A 179 -19.15 -1.97 10.30
CA LEU A 179 -17.77 -1.69 10.73
C LEU A 179 -17.03 -2.93 11.26
N GLU A 180 -17.68 -4.10 11.24
CA GLU A 180 -17.11 -5.37 11.70
C GLU A 180 -16.03 -5.88 10.73
N GLY A 181 -14.97 -6.48 11.27
CA GLY A 181 -13.82 -6.91 10.46
C GLY A 181 -13.08 -5.77 9.74
N LEU A 182 -13.17 -4.53 10.26
CA LEU A 182 -12.36 -3.35 9.86
C LEU A 182 -11.45 -2.87 11.02
N SER A 183 -11.08 -3.77 11.93
CA SER A 183 -10.25 -3.47 13.11
C SER A 183 -8.75 -3.45 12.83
N GLU A 184 -8.28 -4.20 11.83
CA GLU A 184 -6.88 -4.21 11.39
C GLU A 184 -6.45 -2.85 10.85
N ASN A 185 -5.22 -2.42 11.13
CA ASN A 185 -4.69 -1.11 10.73
C ASN A 185 -4.88 -0.85 9.22
N LYS A 186 -4.58 -1.83 8.37
CA LYS A 186 -4.71 -1.75 6.90
C LYS A 186 -6.10 -1.32 6.40
N TYR A 187 -7.17 -1.57 7.16
CA TYR A 187 -8.53 -1.14 6.81
C TYR A 187 -8.91 0.24 7.37
N GLY A 188 -7.97 0.98 7.96
CA GLY A 188 -8.21 2.25 8.63
C GLY A 188 -8.94 3.28 7.77
N GLY A 189 -8.55 3.45 6.51
CA GLY A 189 -9.24 4.34 5.56
C GLY A 189 -10.70 3.94 5.33
N ILE A 190 -10.96 2.65 5.12
CA ILE A 190 -12.32 2.10 4.95
C ILE A 190 -13.18 2.39 6.18
N LYS A 191 -12.65 2.11 7.37
CA LYS A 191 -13.31 2.37 8.66
C LYS A 191 -13.59 3.86 8.86
N ASN A 192 -12.62 4.72 8.56
CA ASN A 192 -12.74 6.17 8.67
C ASN A 192 -13.77 6.74 7.69
N HIS A 193 -13.78 6.27 6.44
CA HIS A 193 -14.75 6.67 5.41
C HIS A 193 -16.18 6.27 5.79
N LEU A 194 -16.40 5.00 6.15
CA LEU A 194 -17.70 4.51 6.59
C LEU A 194 -18.20 5.23 7.85
N SER A 195 -17.32 5.46 8.83
CA SER A 195 -17.69 6.19 10.05
C SER A 195 -18.20 7.60 9.72
N LYS A 196 -17.47 8.35 8.89
CA LYS A 196 -17.88 9.69 8.41
C LYS A 196 -19.24 9.67 7.68
N LEU A 197 -19.53 8.66 6.87
CA LEU A 197 -20.84 8.49 6.21
C LEU A 197 -21.96 8.24 7.23
N PHE A 198 -21.76 7.32 8.18
CA PHE A 198 -22.72 7.03 9.25
C PHE A 198 -22.92 8.23 10.19
N ASP A 199 -21.89 9.00 10.49
CA ASP A 199 -21.95 10.20 11.32
C ASP A 199 -22.70 11.33 10.61
N THR A 200 -22.47 11.51 9.31
CA THR A 200 -23.22 12.45 8.46
C THR A 200 -24.71 12.11 8.42
N GLY A 201 -25.05 10.84 8.20
CA GLY A 201 -26.45 10.38 8.25
C GLY A 201 -27.07 10.56 9.63
N SER A 202 -26.31 10.30 10.69
CA SER A 202 -26.74 10.47 12.09
C SER A 202 -27.05 11.93 12.42
N ALA A 203 -26.20 12.87 11.99
CA ALA A 203 -26.41 14.31 12.13
C ALA A 203 -27.64 14.82 11.37
N ILE A 204 -27.96 14.22 10.21
CA ILE A 204 -29.22 14.49 9.49
C ILE A 204 -30.42 13.99 10.29
N THR A 205 -30.37 12.79 10.88
CA THR A 205 -31.47 12.24 11.70
C THR A 205 -31.56 12.82 13.12
N ALA A 206 -30.58 13.64 13.53
CA ALA A 206 -30.67 14.46 14.74
C ALA A 206 -31.48 15.75 14.50
N LYS A 207 -31.67 16.17 13.24
CA LYS A 207 -32.61 17.22 12.86
C LYS A 207 -33.99 16.60 12.67
N THR A 208 -34.93 16.92 13.56
CA THR A 208 -36.34 16.51 13.45
C THR A 208 -36.99 17.02 12.15
N LEU A 209 -37.97 16.28 11.64
CA LEU A 209 -38.75 16.60 10.44
C LEU A 209 -39.53 17.92 10.57
N ASP A 210 -40.13 18.16 11.74
CA ASP A 210 -40.81 19.41 12.11
C ASP A 210 -40.15 20.05 13.34
N PRO A 211 -39.05 20.82 13.15
CA PRO A 211 -38.30 21.41 14.24
C PRO A 211 -39.00 22.63 14.86
N THR A 212 -38.78 22.87 16.15
CA THR A 212 -39.23 24.09 16.84
C THR A 212 -38.55 25.35 16.29
N SER A 213 -37.30 25.23 15.84
CA SER A 213 -36.51 26.29 15.19
C SER A 213 -35.37 25.70 14.35
N GLY A 214 -34.95 26.39 13.29
CA GLY A 214 -33.79 26.00 12.45
C GLY A 214 -34.14 25.26 11.15
N GLU A 215 -33.11 24.83 10.42
CA GLU A 215 -33.24 24.17 9.10
C GLU A 215 -33.61 22.68 9.26
N ARG A 216 -34.83 22.31 8.81
CA ARG A 216 -35.30 20.92 8.68
C ARG A 216 -34.48 20.10 7.65
N PRO A 217 -34.47 18.75 7.71
CA PRO A 217 -33.88 17.92 6.67
C PRO A 217 -34.48 18.17 5.28
N THR A 218 -33.67 18.09 4.22
CA THR A 218 -34.15 18.10 2.83
C THR A 218 -34.12 16.69 2.23
N LEU A 219 -35.04 16.41 1.30
CA LEU A 219 -35.17 15.09 0.65
C LEU A 219 -33.86 14.65 -0.04
N GLU A 220 -33.20 15.60 -0.68
CA GLU A 220 -31.90 15.46 -1.33
C GLU A 220 -30.82 14.98 -0.35
N LYS A 221 -30.47 15.79 0.66
CA LYS A 221 -29.44 15.46 1.67
C LYS A 221 -29.70 14.12 2.37
N VAL A 222 -30.97 13.80 2.66
CA VAL A 222 -31.38 12.52 3.26
C VAL A 222 -31.14 11.34 2.31
N ASN A 223 -31.48 11.48 1.02
CA ASN A 223 -31.24 10.45 0.02
C ASN A 223 -29.75 10.28 -0.30
N GLU A 224 -28.98 11.37 -0.40
CA GLU A 224 -27.53 11.35 -0.58
C GLU A 224 -26.84 10.54 0.52
N ALA A 225 -27.12 10.84 1.80
CA ALA A 225 -26.54 10.13 2.93
C ALA A 225 -26.94 8.65 2.95
N ASN A 226 -28.22 8.35 2.71
CA ASN A 226 -28.74 6.97 2.68
C ASN A 226 -28.12 6.14 1.55
N ASN A 227 -28.00 6.71 0.35
CA ASN A 227 -27.41 6.07 -0.81
C ASN A 227 -25.88 5.93 -0.66
N GLY A 228 -25.20 6.95 -0.15
CA GLY A 228 -23.77 6.93 0.15
C GLY A 228 -23.40 5.80 1.10
N ILE A 229 -24.14 5.65 2.22
CA ILE A 229 -23.96 4.52 3.14
C ILE A 229 -24.24 3.20 2.42
N LYS A 230 -25.38 3.06 1.73
CA LYS A 230 -25.79 1.80 1.06
C LYS A 230 -24.80 1.33 -0.01
N MET A 231 -24.22 2.24 -0.78
CA MET A 231 -23.15 1.92 -1.75
C MET A 231 -21.89 1.48 -1.00
N ALA A 232 -21.45 2.25 0.00
CA ALA A 232 -20.21 1.98 0.72
C ALA A 232 -20.22 0.67 1.54
N ILE A 233 -21.37 0.26 2.08
CA ILE A 233 -21.53 -1.03 2.78
C ILE A 233 -21.86 -2.20 1.84
N SER A 234 -21.93 -1.96 0.51
CA SER A 234 -22.22 -3.04 -0.44
C SER A 234 -21.09 -4.08 -0.45
N PRO A 235 -21.39 -5.39 -0.62
CA PRO A 235 -20.36 -6.42 -0.68
C PRO A 235 -19.30 -6.16 -1.76
N GLU A 236 -19.70 -5.58 -2.89
CA GLU A 236 -18.80 -5.27 -4.00
C GLU A 236 -17.82 -4.14 -3.65
N SER A 237 -18.30 -3.01 -3.11
CA SER A 237 -17.43 -1.92 -2.66
C SER A 237 -16.50 -2.37 -1.54
N LEU A 238 -17.01 -3.06 -0.52
CA LEU A 238 -16.20 -3.58 0.58
C LEU A 238 -15.14 -4.58 0.09
N LYS A 239 -15.47 -5.46 -0.87
CA LYS A 239 -14.53 -6.41 -1.47
C LYS A 239 -13.44 -5.70 -2.27
N LYS A 240 -13.79 -4.72 -3.12
CA LYS A 240 -12.83 -3.90 -3.87
C LYS A 240 -11.85 -3.18 -2.92
N TRP A 241 -12.40 -2.53 -1.89
CA TRP A 241 -11.62 -1.72 -0.95
C TRP A 241 -10.72 -2.58 -0.06
N LYS A 242 -11.21 -3.72 0.46
CA LYS A 242 -10.37 -4.66 1.23
C LYS A 242 -9.25 -5.25 0.38
N GLY A 243 -9.54 -5.77 -0.82
CA GLY A 243 -8.52 -6.35 -1.70
C GLY A 243 -7.43 -5.33 -2.11
N ASN A 244 -7.79 -4.06 -2.30
CA ASN A 244 -6.82 -2.98 -2.48
C ASN A 244 -5.98 -2.74 -1.21
N ALA A 245 -6.62 -2.62 -0.04
CA ALA A 245 -5.93 -2.39 1.23
C ALA A 245 -4.99 -3.55 1.62
N ASP A 246 -5.38 -4.80 1.37
CA ASP A 246 -4.53 -5.99 1.54
C ASP A 246 -3.31 -5.95 0.62
N LYS A 247 -3.51 -5.61 -0.67
CA LYS A 247 -2.41 -5.47 -1.64
C LYS A 247 -1.38 -4.42 -1.21
N PHE A 248 -1.83 -3.26 -0.75
CA PHE A 248 -0.93 -2.24 -0.20
C PHE A 248 -0.36 -2.62 1.18
N ASN A 249 -1.00 -3.49 1.96
CA ASN A 249 -0.43 -3.99 3.23
C ASN A 249 0.77 -4.92 3.01
N GLU A 250 0.84 -5.61 1.86
CA GLU A 250 2.12 -6.09 1.33
C GLU A 250 2.87 -4.92 0.68
N PHE A 251 2.82 -4.78 -0.65
CA PHE A 251 3.23 -3.57 -1.38
C PHE A 251 2.72 -3.62 -2.83
N GLU A 252 2.50 -2.46 -3.43
CA GLU A 252 2.28 -2.32 -4.88
C GLU A 252 3.61 -1.92 -5.56
N LYS A 253 4.12 -2.78 -6.44
CA LYS A 253 5.19 -2.44 -7.38
C LYS A 253 4.62 -1.60 -8.53
N ASN A 254 5.21 -0.43 -8.75
CA ASN A 254 4.90 0.50 -9.83
C ASN A 254 6.14 0.67 -10.72
N PRO A 255 6.28 -0.12 -11.79
CA PRO A 255 7.34 0.06 -12.76
C PRO A 255 7.33 1.46 -13.37
N LEU A 256 8.52 2.00 -13.67
CA LEU A 256 8.62 3.26 -14.38
C LEU A 256 8.23 3.08 -15.86
N SER A 257 7.60 4.10 -16.43
CA SER A 257 7.23 4.13 -17.84
C SER A 257 7.57 5.49 -18.45
N LYS A 258 8.03 5.53 -19.72
CA LYS A 258 8.43 6.79 -20.37
C LYS A 258 7.23 7.71 -20.58
N GLU A 259 6.04 7.14 -20.74
CA GLU A 259 4.76 7.82 -20.97
C GLU A 259 4.29 8.62 -19.74
N LYS A 260 4.79 8.28 -18.54
CA LYS A 260 4.51 9.00 -17.27
C LYS A 260 5.46 10.17 -17.03
N LEU A 261 6.50 10.36 -17.86
CA LEU A 261 7.32 11.57 -17.88
C LEU A 261 6.62 12.67 -18.68
N LYS A 262 6.26 13.76 -17.99
CA LYS A 262 5.76 14.99 -18.60
C LYS A 262 6.94 15.93 -18.83
N SER A 263 7.45 15.95 -20.06
CA SER A 263 8.29 17.03 -20.59
C SER A 263 8.12 17.08 -22.10
N THR A 264 7.82 18.26 -22.64
CA THR A 264 7.30 18.43 -24.01
C THR A 264 8.04 19.51 -24.80
N SER A 265 9.22 19.92 -24.35
CA SER A 265 10.03 21.01 -24.93
C SER A 265 11.54 20.73 -24.93
N ASP A 266 12.07 19.97 -23.96
CA ASP A 266 13.48 19.59 -23.93
C ASP A 266 13.79 18.46 -24.92
N THR A 267 14.19 18.85 -26.14
CA THR A 267 14.65 17.94 -27.20
C THR A 267 16.08 17.44 -26.98
N ALA A 268 16.85 18.06 -26.08
CA ALA A 268 18.18 17.61 -25.73
C ALA A 268 18.11 16.34 -24.87
N HIS A 269 17.24 16.30 -23.86
CA HIS A 269 17.13 15.20 -22.89
C HIS A 269 16.03 14.16 -23.17
N ASN A 270 15.34 14.20 -24.32
CA ASN A 270 14.30 13.23 -24.69
C ASN A 270 14.73 12.20 -25.76
N GLN A 271 16.03 11.99 -25.95
CA GLN A 271 16.55 11.02 -26.92
C GLN A 271 16.25 9.56 -26.52
N GLU A 272 16.62 8.61 -27.38
CA GLU A 272 16.62 7.19 -27.05
C GLU A 272 17.91 6.78 -26.32
N GLN A 273 17.76 6.10 -25.18
CA GLN A 273 18.86 5.38 -24.52
C GLN A 273 19.62 4.51 -25.54
N PRO A 274 20.97 4.56 -25.59
CA PRO A 274 21.79 3.83 -26.54
C PRO A 274 21.38 2.38 -26.70
N ALA A 275 21.30 1.92 -27.94
CA ALA A 275 20.87 0.58 -28.28
C ALA A 275 21.85 -0.49 -27.79
N ASN A 276 23.10 -0.16 -27.46
CA ASN A 276 24.12 -1.11 -26.98
C ASN A 276 24.20 -1.28 -25.44
N TRP A 277 23.55 -0.41 -24.66
CA TRP A 277 23.58 -0.42 -23.20
C TRP A 277 22.72 -1.56 -22.64
N SER A 278 23.35 -2.59 -22.07
CA SER A 278 22.62 -3.68 -21.39
C SER A 278 22.15 -3.27 -20.00
N PHE A 279 22.99 -2.58 -19.24
CA PHE A 279 22.65 -2.00 -17.95
C PHE A 279 22.21 -0.54 -18.12
N ALA A 280 21.16 -0.16 -17.40
CA ALA A 280 20.67 1.21 -17.33
C ALA A 280 21.27 2.00 -16.16
N ALA A 281 22.31 1.49 -15.48
CA ALA A 281 23.06 2.20 -14.45
C ALA A 281 24.49 1.65 -14.33
N TYR A 282 25.45 2.53 -14.03
CA TYR A 282 26.87 2.20 -13.91
C TYR A 282 27.45 2.66 -12.57
N SER A 283 28.52 2.00 -12.11
CA SER A 283 29.23 2.27 -10.85
C SER A 283 30.38 3.28 -10.97
N VAL A 284 30.45 4.01 -12.10
CA VAL A 284 31.47 4.99 -12.45
C VAL A 284 30.83 6.24 -13.05
N ASP A 285 31.52 7.38 -13.01
CA ASP A 285 31.04 8.63 -13.59
C ASP A 285 30.76 8.52 -15.09
N LEU A 286 29.66 9.11 -15.54
CA LEU A 286 29.28 9.17 -16.96
C LEU A 286 29.75 10.46 -17.64
N THR A 287 30.88 11.02 -17.20
CA THR A 287 31.39 12.33 -17.62
C THR A 287 32.34 12.28 -18.81
N SER A 288 31.79 12.53 -20.01
CA SER A 288 32.38 13.44 -21.02
C SER A 288 33.90 13.41 -21.29
N ASN A 289 34.48 12.25 -21.61
CA ASN A 289 35.68 12.17 -22.46
C ASN A 289 35.40 11.56 -23.86
N SER A 290 34.15 11.19 -24.14
CA SER A 290 33.70 10.76 -25.47
C SER A 290 32.17 10.92 -25.63
N GLN A 291 31.75 12.07 -26.14
CA GLN A 291 30.36 12.47 -26.48
C GLN A 291 29.29 12.26 -25.39
N ASN A 292 29.12 13.35 -24.62
CA ASN A 292 27.92 13.75 -23.87
C ASN A 292 27.52 12.93 -22.62
N LEU A 293 26.86 13.64 -21.70
CA LEU A 293 26.07 13.08 -20.61
C LEU A 293 24.84 12.33 -21.17
N PRO A 294 24.21 11.44 -20.37
CA PRO A 294 22.93 10.82 -20.71
C PRO A 294 21.87 11.85 -21.13
N ASN A 295 21.57 11.90 -22.42
CA ASN A 295 20.65 12.87 -23.01
C ASN A 295 19.26 12.25 -23.29
N TRP A 296 18.88 11.32 -22.41
CA TRP A 296 17.60 10.63 -22.35
C TRP A 296 17.12 10.61 -20.90
N ASN A 297 15.90 11.09 -20.64
CA ASN A 297 15.32 11.10 -19.30
C ASN A 297 14.92 9.71 -18.79
N PHE A 298 14.84 8.70 -19.66
CA PHE A 298 14.42 7.32 -19.31
C PHE A 298 15.33 6.27 -19.94
N ALA A 299 15.63 5.20 -19.19
CA ALA A 299 16.39 4.05 -19.65
C ALA A 299 15.84 2.74 -19.04
N GLN A 300 15.98 1.64 -19.77
CA GLN A 300 15.61 0.29 -19.34
C GLN A 300 16.77 -0.70 -19.59
N ARG A 301 16.85 -1.76 -18.81
CA ARG A 301 17.79 -2.87 -19.02
C ARG A 301 17.49 -3.57 -20.37
N LYS A 302 18.54 -3.82 -21.17
CA LYS A 302 18.43 -4.47 -22.50
C LYS A 302 19.16 -5.81 -22.51
N VAL A 303 18.50 -6.82 -23.07
CA VAL A 303 18.98 -8.22 -23.17
C VAL A 303 19.62 -8.46 -24.54
N TRP A 304 20.61 -9.33 -24.58
CA TRP A 304 21.44 -9.62 -25.75
C TRP A 304 21.54 -11.11 -26.00
N THR A 305 22.13 -11.51 -27.13
CA THR A 305 22.64 -12.88 -27.27
C THR A 305 23.96 -12.89 -28.04
N SER A 306 24.77 -13.91 -27.75
CA SER A 306 25.92 -14.34 -28.55
C SER A 306 25.64 -15.66 -29.31
N GLU A 307 24.45 -16.26 -29.15
CA GLU A 307 24.07 -17.45 -29.91
C GLU A 307 23.98 -17.14 -31.40
N ASN A 308 24.49 -18.06 -32.22
CA ASN A 308 24.60 -17.92 -33.68
C ASN A 308 25.41 -16.69 -34.15
N GLN A 309 26.19 -16.06 -33.26
CA GLN A 309 27.11 -14.97 -33.59
C GLN A 309 28.54 -15.48 -33.75
N GLN A 310 29.39 -14.73 -34.47
CA GLN A 310 30.83 -14.98 -34.46
C GLN A 310 31.42 -14.73 -33.05
N PRO A 311 32.50 -15.43 -32.64
CA PRO A 311 33.10 -15.28 -31.32
C PRO A 311 33.35 -13.82 -30.90
N GLY A 312 32.90 -13.45 -29.70
CA GLY A 312 33.01 -12.10 -29.15
C GLY A 312 31.98 -11.08 -29.66
N LYS A 313 31.15 -11.42 -30.65
CA LYS A 313 30.07 -10.55 -31.16
C LYS A 313 28.73 -10.81 -30.45
N THR A 314 27.93 -9.76 -30.31
CA THR A 314 26.62 -9.78 -29.64
C THR A 314 25.56 -9.04 -30.45
N ALA A 315 24.34 -9.57 -30.48
CA ALA A 315 23.17 -8.98 -31.10
C ALA A 315 22.11 -8.63 -30.04
N LEU A 316 21.34 -7.56 -30.26
CA LEU A 316 20.26 -7.14 -29.36
C LEU A 316 19.09 -8.10 -29.49
N VAL A 317 18.52 -8.54 -28.36
CA VAL A 317 17.29 -9.34 -28.38
C VAL A 317 16.10 -8.37 -28.34
N SER A 318 15.33 -8.31 -29.43
CA SER A 318 14.15 -7.45 -29.56
C SER A 318 13.00 -7.86 -28.64
N SER A 319 12.84 -9.18 -28.43
CA SER A 319 11.79 -9.79 -27.62
C SER A 319 12.37 -10.94 -26.78
N PRO A 320 12.95 -10.66 -25.61
CA PRO A 320 13.47 -11.71 -24.72
C PRO A 320 12.30 -12.53 -24.15
N VAL A 321 12.52 -13.82 -23.90
CA VAL A 321 11.49 -14.74 -23.38
C VAL A 321 11.04 -14.34 -21.96
N SER A 322 11.86 -13.58 -21.25
CA SER A 322 11.59 -13.05 -19.92
C SER A 322 11.83 -11.55 -19.93
N ALA A 323 10.79 -10.78 -19.66
CA ALA A 323 10.89 -9.33 -19.54
C ALA A 323 11.70 -8.93 -18.30
N THR A 324 12.24 -7.72 -18.32
CA THR A 324 12.88 -7.09 -17.17
C THR A 324 12.39 -5.65 -17.05
N ASP A 325 11.88 -5.28 -15.88
CA ASP A 325 11.33 -3.95 -15.61
C ASP A 325 12.32 -3.03 -14.87
N VAL A 326 13.59 -3.45 -14.76
CA VAL A 326 14.68 -2.61 -14.24
C VAL A 326 14.89 -1.43 -15.17
N SER A 327 14.39 -0.30 -14.70
CA SER A 327 14.33 0.97 -15.42
C SER A 327 14.73 2.12 -14.51
N TRP A 328 15.17 3.20 -15.12
CA TRP A 328 15.65 4.39 -14.44
C TRP A 328 15.15 5.63 -15.16
N ILE A 329 14.60 6.56 -14.39
CA ILE A 329 14.60 7.96 -14.78
C ILE A 329 16.02 8.47 -14.54
N TYR A 330 16.70 8.87 -15.60
CA TYR A 330 18.08 9.35 -15.58
C TYR A 330 18.18 10.79 -15.09
N SER A 331 17.15 11.58 -15.40
CA SER A 331 17.07 13.00 -15.08
C SER A 331 15.62 13.45 -15.09
N LEU A 332 15.33 14.48 -14.30
CA LEU A 332 14.11 15.29 -14.37
C LEU A 332 14.48 16.75 -14.73
N ALA A 333 15.53 16.94 -15.54
CA ALA A 333 15.96 18.24 -16.05
C ALA A 333 15.08 18.74 -17.22
N GLY A 334 15.23 20.03 -17.53
CA GLY A 334 14.33 20.77 -18.41
C GLY A 334 13.19 21.43 -17.62
N GLU A 335 12.79 22.63 -18.02
CA GLU A 335 11.75 23.39 -17.33
C GLU A 335 10.42 22.62 -17.36
N GLY A 336 9.77 22.50 -16.19
CA GLY A 336 8.49 21.79 -16.05
C GLY A 336 8.58 20.26 -16.12
N THR A 337 9.77 19.66 -16.30
CA THR A 337 9.93 18.20 -16.37
C THR A 337 9.49 17.52 -15.07
N LYS A 338 8.52 16.60 -15.18
CA LYS A 338 7.87 15.92 -14.05
C LYS A 338 7.66 14.43 -14.33
N TYR A 339 7.61 13.61 -13.28
CA TYR A 339 7.10 12.23 -13.35
C TYR A 339 5.81 12.09 -12.54
N THR A 340 4.75 11.53 -13.14
CA THR A 340 3.44 11.38 -12.47
C THR A 340 3.11 9.90 -12.20
N LEU A 341 2.74 9.59 -10.96
CA LEU A 341 2.22 8.28 -10.56
C LEU A 341 0.82 8.43 -9.94
N THR A 342 -0.18 7.79 -10.55
CA THR A 342 -1.58 7.79 -10.09
C THR A 342 -1.99 6.37 -9.69
N PHE A 343 -2.72 6.22 -8.58
CA PHE A 343 -3.13 4.92 -8.03
C PHE A 343 -4.42 5.05 -7.20
N GLU A 344 -5.27 4.01 -7.19
CA GLU A 344 -6.36 3.89 -6.22
C GLU A 344 -5.83 3.35 -4.88
N TYR A 345 -6.28 3.91 -3.77
CA TYR A 345 -5.86 3.52 -2.43
C TYR A 345 -6.99 3.69 -1.41
N TYR A 346 -7.23 2.65 -0.61
CA TYR A 346 -8.29 2.62 0.41
C TYR A 346 -7.77 2.25 1.82
N GLY A 347 -6.43 2.22 2.00
CA GLY A 347 -5.75 1.94 3.27
C GLY A 347 -5.68 3.14 4.24
N PRO A 348 -4.81 3.11 5.27
CA PRO A 348 -4.62 4.22 6.22
C PRO A 348 -4.24 5.55 5.55
N ASP A 349 -4.63 6.67 6.16
CA ASP A 349 -4.36 8.05 5.70
C ASP A 349 -2.86 8.39 5.48
N ASN A 350 -1.94 7.49 5.90
CA ASN A 350 -0.49 7.51 5.65
C ASN A 350 -0.02 6.20 4.98
N ALA A 351 1.03 6.28 4.17
CA ALA A 351 1.71 5.12 3.58
C ALA A 351 3.22 5.38 3.42
N PHE A 352 4.00 4.35 3.09
CA PHE A 352 5.42 4.43 2.78
C PHE A 352 5.66 4.21 1.29
N LEU A 353 6.49 5.07 0.72
CA LEU A 353 6.96 5.02 -0.66
C LEU A 353 8.46 4.72 -0.66
N TYR A 354 8.87 3.69 -1.39
CA TYR A 354 10.25 3.31 -1.60
C TYR A 354 10.62 3.33 -3.09
N PHE A 355 11.87 3.66 -3.40
CA PHE A 355 12.44 3.54 -4.75
C PHE A 355 13.98 3.49 -4.66
N PRO A 356 14.69 2.76 -5.54
CA PRO A 356 16.14 2.83 -5.60
C PRO A 356 16.59 4.16 -6.23
N TYR A 357 17.70 4.73 -5.75
CA TYR A 357 18.29 5.96 -6.29
C TYR A 357 19.83 5.95 -6.27
N LYS A 358 20.43 6.74 -7.17
CA LYS A 358 21.90 6.99 -7.24
C LYS A 358 22.22 8.29 -8.00
N LEU A 359 23.50 8.67 -8.10
CA LEU A 359 23.97 9.73 -8.99
C LEU A 359 24.43 9.19 -10.36
N VAL A 360 24.34 10.06 -11.37
CA VAL A 360 25.00 9.96 -12.69
C VAL A 360 26.49 10.34 -12.61
N LYS A 361 26.81 11.31 -11.73
CA LYS A 361 28.07 12.05 -11.67
C LYS A 361 28.37 12.49 -10.24
N ALA A 362 29.59 12.24 -9.74
CA ALA A 362 29.97 12.46 -8.35
C ALA A 362 29.98 13.95 -7.95
N ALA A 363 30.35 14.82 -8.89
CA ALA A 363 30.38 16.27 -8.69
C ALA A 363 28.99 16.90 -8.44
N ASP A 364 27.89 16.19 -8.75
CA ASP A 364 26.53 16.69 -8.56
C ASP A 364 25.99 16.39 -7.14
N SER A 365 26.79 15.77 -6.28
CA SER A 365 26.44 15.39 -4.90
C SER A 365 26.09 16.57 -3.97
N SER A 366 26.57 17.78 -4.27
CA SER A 366 26.24 19.02 -3.55
C SER A 366 25.02 19.76 -4.13
N SER A 367 24.64 19.46 -5.38
CA SER A 367 23.51 20.05 -6.09
C SER A 367 22.29 19.13 -6.18
N VAL A 368 22.38 17.90 -5.65
CA VAL A 368 21.30 16.91 -5.72
C VAL A 368 20.10 17.31 -4.86
N ALA A 369 18.90 17.25 -5.45
CA ALA A 369 17.64 17.35 -4.72
C ALA A 369 16.50 16.67 -5.51
N LEU A 370 15.46 16.26 -4.79
CA LEU A 370 14.23 15.73 -5.37
C LEU A 370 13.05 16.21 -4.51
N GLN A 371 11.92 16.54 -5.14
CA GLN A 371 10.69 16.91 -4.42
C GLN A 371 9.49 16.18 -5.00
N TYR A 372 8.45 16.03 -4.20
CA TYR A 372 7.16 15.48 -4.62
C TYR A 372 6.00 16.35 -4.16
N SER A 373 4.97 16.48 -4.98
CA SER A 373 3.63 16.84 -4.50
C SER A 373 2.76 15.59 -4.40
N LEU A 374 1.82 15.58 -3.45
CA LEU A 374 0.76 14.58 -3.34
C LEU A 374 -0.58 15.27 -3.55
N ASN A 375 -1.44 14.75 -4.42
CA ASN A 375 -2.80 15.23 -4.66
C ASN A 375 -2.87 16.75 -4.97
N LYS A 376 -1.88 17.26 -5.70
CA LYS A 376 -1.70 18.69 -6.06
C LYS A 376 -1.52 19.65 -4.86
N THR A 377 -1.13 19.14 -3.69
CA THR A 377 -0.66 19.96 -2.55
C THR A 377 0.72 20.57 -2.83
N SER A 378 1.23 21.40 -1.92
CA SER A 378 2.57 21.99 -2.04
C SER A 378 3.68 20.92 -2.07
N SER A 379 4.72 21.17 -2.87
CA SER A 379 5.88 20.28 -2.98
C SER A 379 6.59 20.11 -1.64
N LYS A 380 6.90 18.87 -1.30
CA LYS A 380 7.71 18.45 -0.14
C LYS A 380 9.07 17.97 -0.64
N LEU A 381 10.17 18.45 -0.05
CA LEU A 381 11.52 17.96 -0.34
C LEU A 381 11.69 16.53 0.17
N ILE A 382 12.37 15.70 -0.63
CA ILE A 382 12.87 14.39 -0.21
C ILE A 382 14.27 14.62 0.34
N ASN A 383 14.40 14.53 1.67
CA ASN A 383 15.63 14.90 2.37
C ASN A 383 16.70 13.81 2.22
N PHE A 384 17.87 14.20 1.75
CA PHE A 384 19.10 13.40 1.74
C PHE A 384 20.08 13.94 2.78
N LYS A 385 20.87 13.06 3.40
CA LYS A 385 22.00 13.43 4.28
C LYS A 385 22.98 14.30 3.47
N PRO A 386 23.48 15.43 4.01
CA PRO A 386 24.51 16.23 3.36
C PRO A 386 25.73 15.37 3.00
N ALA A 387 26.40 15.68 1.89
CA ALA A 387 27.69 15.05 1.58
C ALA A 387 28.71 15.36 2.69
N GLU A 388 29.40 14.34 3.20
CA GLU A 388 30.43 14.52 4.24
C GLU A 388 31.61 15.29 3.64
N THR A 389 31.72 16.58 3.99
CA THR A 389 32.82 17.45 3.54
C THR A 389 34.12 17.04 4.21
N VAL A 390 35.01 16.40 3.45
CA VAL A 390 36.39 16.16 3.88
C VAL A 390 37.10 17.50 3.96
N SER A 391 37.35 17.99 5.17
CA SER A 391 38.04 19.27 5.39
C SER A 391 39.48 19.21 4.90
N THR A 392 39.74 19.79 3.74
CA THR A 392 41.09 20.15 3.31
C THR A 392 41.57 21.32 4.16
N ASN A 393 42.23 21.04 5.28
CA ASN A 393 42.88 22.08 6.08
C ASN A 393 43.99 22.74 5.25
N THR A 394 43.75 23.98 4.84
CA THR A 394 44.73 24.84 4.19
C THR A 394 45.63 25.45 5.26
N ASP A 395 46.95 25.23 5.18
CA ASP A 395 47.92 26.13 5.80
C ASP A 395 49.24 26.14 5.03
N GLN A 396 50.03 27.20 5.19
CA GLN A 396 51.14 27.53 4.29
C GLN A 396 52.53 27.05 4.79
N SER A 397 53.39 26.59 3.87
CA SER A 397 54.82 26.97 3.79
C SER A 397 55.50 26.35 2.56
N GLU A 398 56.66 26.90 2.19
CA GLU A 398 57.35 26.67 0.92
C GLU A 398 58.39 25.53 1.01
N ASN A 399 58.49 24.66 0.00
CA ASN A 399 59.56 24.75 -1.01
C ASN A 399 59.35 23.75 -2.18
N GLU A 400 60.26 23.77 -3.16
CA GLU A 400 60.11 23.19 -4.51
C GLU A 400 60.67 21.74 -4.68
N VAL A 401 60.35 21.15 -5.85
CA VAL A 401 60.94 19.96 -6.52
C VAL A 401 60.18 18.62 -6.38
N ALA A 402 60.11 17.90 -7.50
CA ALA A 402 59.36 16.67 -7.80
C ALA A 402 59.78 15.43 -6.95
N THR A 403 59.04 14.31 -6.89
CA THR A 403 58.32 13.61 -7.98
C THR A 403 57.28 12.60 -7.46
N THR A 404 56.42 12.09 -8.36
CA THR A 404 55.53 10.91 -8.23
C THR A 404 54.52 10.89 -7.07
N SER A 405 53.28 11.25 -7.37
CA SER A 405 52.11 11.03 -6.50
C SER A 405 51.23 9.87 -6.98
N THR A 406 51.09 8.83 -6.15
CA THR A 406 50.10 7.76 -6.35
C THR A 406 48.78 8.12 -5.66
N THR A 407 47.81 8.61 -6.45
CA THR A 407 46.50 9.04 -5.93
C THR A 407 45.59 7.84 -5.62
N GLU A 408 45.67 7.30 -4.41
CA GLU A 408 44.68 6.34 -3.91
C GLU A 408 43.38 7.05 -3.50
N ALA A 409 42.30 6.79 -4.25
CA ALA A 409 40.97 7.32 -3.96
C ALA A 409 40.35 6.60 -2.75
N ARG A 410 40.52 7.17 -1.55
CA ARG A 410 40.02 6.59 -0.29
C ARG A 410 38.49 6.70 -0.19
N SER A 411 37.80 5.62 -0.58
CA SER A 411 36.33 5.53 -0.61
C SER A 411 35.68 5.68 0.78
N SER A 412 34.55 6.39 0.83
CA SER A 412 33.76 6.65 2.04
C SER A 412 32.84 5.49 2.41
N TYR A 413 33.39 4.43 3.00
CA TYR A 413 32.61 3.28 3.47
C TYR A 413 31.84 3.59 4.77
N LYS A 414 30.55 3.92 4.66
CA LYS A 414 29.58 3.80 5.77
C LYS A 414 28.53 2.74 5.43
N VAL A 415 28.41 1.75 6.32
CA VAL A 415 27.54 0.59 6.14
C VAL A 415 26.06 1.01 6.06
N LEU A 416 25.28 0.37 5.19
CA LEU A 416 23.83 0.53 5.10
C LEU A 416 23.11 -0.21 6.23
N VAL A 417 23.38 0.17 7.48
CA VAL A 417 22.62 -0.31 8.65
C VAL A 417 21.27 0.39 8.68
N ALA A 418 20.20 -0.38 8.44
CA ALA A 418 18.85 0.01 8.81
C ALA A 418 18.62 -0.44 10.25
N ASP A 419 18.79 0.48 11.20
CA ASP A 419 18.61 0.24 12.63
C ASP A 419 17.14 0.49 13.08
N GLU A 420 16.79 0.09 14.30
CA GLU A 420 15.39 0.02 14.76
C GLU A 420 14.71 1.39 15.04
N ALA A 421 13.40 1.31 15.28
CA ALA A 421 12.45 2.42 15.20
C ALA A 421 12.72 3.61 16.16
N ALA A 422 12.65 4.82 15.61
CA ALA A 422 12.55 6.07 16.36
C ALA A 422 11.45 6.98 15.77
N THR A 423 10.65 7.61 16.64
CA THR A 423 9.43 8.36 16.27
C THR A 423 9.66 9.86 16.07
N SER A 424 9.99 10.28 14.85
CA SER A 424 9.75 11.66 14.36
C SER A 424 9.86 11.76 12.84
N ASN A 425 9.30 12.81 12.23
CA ASN A 425 9.35 13.00 10.77
C ASN A 425 10.79 13.25 10.27
N ASN A 426 11.09 12.72 9.08
CA ASN A 426 12.37 12.78 8.35
C ASN A 426 13.50 11.88 8.87
N GLU A 427 13.34 10.56 8.67
CA GLU A 427 14.50 9.72 8.34
C GLU A 427 15.20 10.34 7.10
N MET A 428 16.42 10.86 7.26
CA MET A 428 17.19 11.38 6.12
C MET A 428 17.73 10.22 5.28
N ASN A 429 17.40 10.21 4.00
CA ASN A 429 17.90 9.26 3.03
C ASN A 429 19.43 9.39 2.91
N HIS A 430 20.15 8.32 2.60
CA HIS A 430 21.62 8.39 2.42
C HIS A 430 22.00 9.35 1.28
N THR A 431 23.17 9.99 1.38
CA THR A 431 23.67 10.84 0.30
C THR A 431 23.75 10.01 -0.99
N PRO A 432 23.14 10.45 -2.11
CA PRO A 432 23.30 9.78 -3.39
C PRO A 432 24.77 9.68 -3.79
N THR A 433 25.24 8.50 -4.20
CA THR A 433 26.61 8.28 -4.73
C THR A 433 26.55 7.71 -6.15
N VAL A 434 27.69 7.69 -6.85
CA VAL A 434 27.80 7.03 -8.17
C VAL A 434 28.12 5.54 -8.04
N SER A 435 28.82 5.15 -6.99
CA SER A 435 29.31 3.80 -6.74
C SER A 435 28.25 2.82 -6.24
N ASP A 436 27.08 3.30 -5.79
CA ASP A 436 26.10 2.52 -5.03
C ASP A 436 24.66 2.71 -5.56
N ILE A 437 23.75 1.86 -5.10
CA ILE A 437 22.30 2.03 -5.21
C ILE A 437 21.76 2.08 -3.79
N ASN A 438 21.29 3.25 -3.37
CA ASN A 438 20.56 3.40 -2.11
C ASN A 438 19.06 3.15 -2.37
N ILE A 439 18.29 2.86 -1.32
CA ILE A 439 16.82 2.86 -1.37
C ILE A 439 16.30 4.07 -0.59
N ALA A 440 15.33 4.80 -1.16
CA ALA A 440 14.64 5.88 -0.50
C ALA A 440 13.48 5.35 0.33
N LYS A 441 13.13 6.04 1.41
CA LYS A 441 11.93 5.80 2.20
C LYS A 441 11.26 7.14 2.47
N VAL A 442 10.04 7.31 1.96
CA VAL A 442 9.27 8.55 2.03
C VAL A 442 7.93 8.25 2.68
N THR A 443 7.63 8.89 3.81
CA THR A 443 6.30 8.79 4.43
C THR A 443 5.34 9.73 3.71
N LEU A 444 4.37 9.15 3.01
CA LEU A 444 3.24 9.85 2.42
C LEU A 444 2.18 10.06 3.49
N SER A 445 1.63 11.27 3.54
CA SER A 445 0.64 11.69 4.53
C SER A 445 -0.38 12.63 3.91
N GLY A 446 -1.66 12.40 4.23
CA GLY A 446 -2.80 13.06 3.58
C GLY A 446 -3.26 12.34 2.31
N LEU A 447 -3.24 11.01 2.31
CA LEU A 447 -3.79 10.20 1.23
C LEU A 447 -5.33 10.34 1.19
N THR A 448 -5.88 10.45 -0.01
CA THR A 448 -7.32 10.47 -0.27
C THR A 448 -7.87 9.04 -0.30
N PHE A 449 -9.12 8.87 0.11
CA PHE A 449 -9.83 7.59 -0.03
C PHE A 449 -10.31 7.43 -1.47
N GLY A 450 -9.64 6.58 -2.26
CA GLY A 450 -9.83 6.48 -3.71
C GLY A 450 -8.57 6.87 -4.48
N GLU A 451 -8.73 7.63 -5.57
CA GLU A 451 -7.59 8.04 -6.40
C GLU A 451 -6.63 8.96 -5.63
N ASN A 452 -5.34 8.68 -5.78
CA ASN A 452 -4.22 9.51 -5.34
C ASN A 452 -3.25 9.72 -6.51
N THR A 453 -2.57 10.87 -6.54
CA THR A 453 -1.52 11.18 -7.51
C THR A 453 -0.30 11.78 -6.84
N ILE A 454 0.87 11.20 -7.08
CA ILE A 454 2.19 11.73 -6.72
C ILE A 454 2.83 12.34 -7.97
N GLU A 455 3.39 13.53 -7.87
CA GLU A 455 4.15 14.17 -8.93
C GLU A 455 5.55 14.54 -8.44
N PHE A 456 6.57 13.92 -9.03
CA PHE A 456 7.98 14.21 -8.75
C PHE A 456 8.50 15.31 -9.67
N SER A 457 9.34 16.19 -9.12
CA SER A 457 10.06 17.23 -9.85
C SER A 457 11.38 17.57 -9.13
N VAL A 458 12.18 18.46 -9.73
CA VAL A 458 13.42 18.99 -9.16
C VAL A 458 13.20 20.43 -8.72
N PRO A 459 13.72 20.88 -7.56
CA PRO A 459 13.80 22.30 -7.23
C PRO A 459 14.67 23.07 -8.24
N GLU A 460 14.43 24.38 -8.36
CA GLU A 460 15.23 25.25 -9.22
C GLU A 460 16.72 25.24 -8.81
N GLY A 461 17.63 25.24 -9.81
CA GLY A 461 19.07 25.19 -9.57
C GLY A 461 19.61 23.89 -8.97
N LYS A 462 18.82 22.81 -8.97
CA LYS A 462 19.21 21.48 -8.45
C LYS A 462 19.20 20.40 -9.53
N VAL A 463 19.78 19.25 -9.21
CA VAL A 463 19.89 18.07 -10.09
C VAL A 463 19.13 16.89 -9.46
N ALA A 464 18.37 16.14 -10.26
CA ALA A 464 17.74 14.92 -9.78
C ALA A 464 18.80 13.81 -9.56
N PRO A 465 18.69 12.98 -8.51
CA PRO A 465 19.30 11.67 -8.56
C PRO A 465 18.59 10.83 -9.65
N MET A 466 19.28 9.83 -10.19
CA MET A 466 18.60 8.75 -10.92
C MET A 466 17.62 8.07 -9.96
N ILE A 467 16.40 7.79 -10.39
CA ILE A 467 15.40 7.05 -9.61
C ILE A 467 14.84 5.86 -10.40
N GLY A 468 14.64 4.73 -9.74
CA GLY A 468 14.06 3.52 -10.33
C GLY A 468 12.60 3.25 -9.92
N ASN A 469 12.16 2.00 -10.09
CA ASN A 469 10.80 1.55 -9.81
C ASN A 469 10.30 1.95 -8.41
N MET A 470 9.01 2.26 -8.31
CA MET A 470 8.40 2.79 -7.10
C MET A 470 7.58 1.70 -6.40
N TYR A 471 7.62 1.66 -5.08
CA TYR A 471 7.02 0.62 -4.26
C TYR A 471 6.21 1.29 -3.14
N LEU A 472 4.91 1.06 -3.11
CA LEU A 472 3.98 1.71 -2.18
C LEU A 472 3.42 0.69 -1.20
N THR A 473 3.49 0.96 0.11
CA THR A 473 2.97 0.06 1.14
C THR A 473 2.35 0.81 2.32
N SER A 474 1.29 0.26 2.91
CA SER A 474 0.72 0.74 4.18
C SER A 474 1.38 0.10 5.42
N ASN A 475 2.31 -0.85 5.24
CA ASN A 475 3.04 -1.51 6.31
C ASN A 475 4.55 -1.23 6.24
N SER A 476 5.15 -0.74 7.33
CA SER A 476 6.60 -0.55 7.45
C SER A 476 7.38 -1.87 7.41
N GLU A 477 6.81 -2.98 7.89
CA GLU A 477 7.47 -4.29 7.96
C GLU A 477 7.76 -4.88 6.57
N SER A 478 7.02 -4.45 5.54
CA SER A 478 7.21 -4.87 4.15
C SER A 478 8.55 -4.42 3.54
N GLN A 479 9.35 -3.60 4.24
CA GLN A 479 10.67 -3.13 3.80
C GLN A 479 11.57 -4.28 3.31
N VAL A 480 11.62 -5.42 4.00
CA VAL A 480 12.45 -6.57 3.61
C VAL A 480 11.98 -7.18 2.28
N LYS A 481 10.66 -7.31 2.07
CA LYS A 481 10.07 -7.80 0.81
C LYS A 481 10.33 -6.84 -0.34
N ILE A 482 10.21 -5.53 -0.10
CA ILE A 482 10.48 -4.47 -1.08
C ILE A 482 11.96 -4.44 -1.47
N TYR A 483 12.88 -4.56 -0.51
CA TYR A 483 14.32 -4.63 -0.77
C TYR A 483 14.67 -5.89 -1.56
N ASN A 484 14.00 -7.01 -1.27
CA ASN A 484 14.12 -8.24 -2.04
C ASN A 484 13.71 -8.04 -3.51
N GLU A 485 12.52 -7.48 -3.75
CA GLU A 485 11.99 -7.23 -5.10
C GLU A 485 12.82 -6.18 -5.89
N ILE A 486 13.36 -5.14 -5.22
CA ILE A 486 14.27 -4.16 -5.85
C ILE A 486 15.55 -4.85 -6.35
N PHE A 487 16.10 -5.78 -5.58
CA PHE A 487 17.39 -6.40 -5.89
C PHE A 487 17.29 -7.83 -6.40
N GLY A 488 16.10 -8.30 -6.80
CA GLY A 488 15.89 -9.66 -7.34
C GLY A 488 16.26 -10.77 -6.35
N ASN A 489 16.25 -10.48 -5.06
CA ASN A 489 16.65 -11.40 -4.01
C ASN A 489 15.45 -12.30 -3.62
N THR A 490 15.68 -13.61 -3.58
CA THR A 490 14.70 -14.61 -3.17
C THR A 490 15.27 -15.40 -1.99
N SER A 491 14.69 -15.19 -0.81
CA SER A 491 14.99 -15.94 0.42
C SER A 491 14.10 -17.18 0.52
N ASN A 492 14.63 -18.31 0.98
CA ASN A 492 13.79 -19.49 1.27
C ASN A 492 12.77 -19.13 2.36
N SER A 493 11.48 -19.28 2.07
CA SER A 493 10.36 -18.57 2.71
C SER A 493 10.00 -19.01 4.14
N SER A 494 10.91 -18.79 5.10
CA SER A 494 10.67 -18.98 6.54
C SER A 494 11.45 -17.98 7.37
N ASP A 495 11.01 -17.72 8.60
CA ASP A 495 11.67 -16.78 9.53
C ASP A 495 13.11 -17.19 9.88
N ASN A 496 13.45 -18.48 9.69
CA ASN A 496 14.78 -19.06 9.88
C ASN A 496 15.55 -19.20 8.55
N SER A 497 15.30 -18.32 7.56
CA SER A 497 15.98 -18.40 6.27
C SER A 497 17.50 -18.33 6.43
N THR A 498 18.22 -19.29 5.84
CA THR A 498 19.68 -19.36 5.84
C THR A 498 20.30 -19.01 4.49
N SER A 499 19.50 -18.86 3.43
CA SER A 499 20.01 -18.64 2.07
C SER A 499 19.16 -17.67 1.26
N VAL A 500 19.84 -16.87 0.43
CA VAL A 500 19.24 -15.90 -0.48
C VAL A 500 19.84 -16.04 -1.88
N THR A 501 18.98 -16.06 -2.90
CA THR A 501 19.37 -16.16 -4.31
C THR A 501 19.09 -14.86 -5.04
N VAL A 502 20.09 -14.30 -5.73
CA VAL A 502 19.98 -13.07 -6.50
C VAL A 502 19.75 -13.39 -7.97
N ASP A 503 18.62 -12.91 -8.51
CA ASP A 503 18.30 -12.92 -9.93
C ASP A 503 18.99 -11.75 -10.65
N LEU A 504 19.92 -12.07 -11.55
CA LEU A 504 20.71 -11.08 -12.27
C LEU A 504 19.94 -10.42 -13.42
N LEU A 505 18.82 -10.99 -13.87
CA LEU A 505 17.95 -10.41 -14.91
C LEU A 505 16.97 -9.38 -14.32
N THR A 506 16.42 -9.63 -13.13
CA THR A 506 15.36 -8.80 -12.53
C THR A 506 15.86 -7.87 -11.41
N GLY A 507 16.96 -8.19 -10.72
CA GLY A 507 17.49 -7.34 -9.66
C GLY A 507 18.22 -6.10 -10.15
N TYR A 508 18.06 -4.96 -9.48
CA TYR A 508 18.83 -3.75 -9.74
C TYR A 508 20.33 -3.98 -9.48
N SER A 509 21.20 -3.57 -10.41
CA SER A 509 22.64 -3.85 -10.36
C SER A 509 23.43 -2.86 -11.23
N LEU A 510 24.73 -2.75 -10.98
CA LEU A 510 25.64 -1.82 -11.66
C LEU A 510 26.75 -2.57 -12.38
N ALA A 511 27.13 -2.14 -13.58
CA ALA A 511 28.40 -2.49 -14.20
C ALA A 511 29.39 -1.31 -14.09
N SER A 512 30.71 -1.54 -14.16
CA SER A 512 31.66 -0.43 -14.33
C SER A 512 31.89 -0.04 -15.79
N GLY A 513 31.42 -0.82 -16.77
CA GLY A 513 31.62 -0.52 -18.20
C GLY A 513 30.57 -1.12 -19.12
N TRP A 514 30.31 -0.46 -20.27
CA TRP A 514 29.26 -0.85 -21.23
C TRP A 514 29.42 -2.25 -21.85
N SER A 515 30.64 -2.80 -21.84
CA SER A 515 30.93 -4.13 -22.40
C SER A 515 30.30 -5.26 -21.57
N THR A 516 30.13 -5.09 -20.27
CA THR A 516 29.46 -6.06 -19.39
C THR A 516 27.98 -6.09 -19.74
N TYR A 517 27.40 -7.29 -19.91
CA TYR A 517 26.06 -7.44 -20.47
C TYR A 517 25.31 -8.68 -19.98
N ILE A 518 23.98 -8.65 -20.01
CA ILE A 518 23.10 -9.82 -19.77
C ILE A 518 22.77 -10.48 -21.11
N GLY A 519 23.23 -11.73 -21.28
CA GLY A 519 22.96 -12.57 -22.43
C GLY A 519 21.86 -13.60 -22.16
N GLU A 520 20.91 -13.70 -23.08
CA GLU A 520 19.94 -14.79 -23.21
C GLU A 520 20.57 -15.92 -24.04
N PHE A 521 20.54 -17.14 -23.48
CA PHE A 521 21.02 -18.37 -24.12
C PHE A 521 19.91 -19.42 -24.10
N LYS A 522 19.42 -19.83 -25.28
CA LYS A 522 18.29 -20.77 -25.47
C LYS A 522 18.75 -22.21 -25.68
N GLN A 523 19.99 -22.43 -26.13
CA GLN A 523 20.47 -23.72 -26.63
C GLN A 523 21.41 -24.47 -25.67
N LEU A 524 21.48 -24.05 -24.40
CA LEU A 524 22.38 -24.69 -23.43
C LEU A 524 21.91 -26.10 -23.03
N MET A 525 22.90 -26.98 -22.84
CA MET A 525 22.78 -28.26 -22.17
C MET A 525 23.01 -28.05 -20.69
N ASP A 526 21.96 -28.20 -19.88
CA ASP A 526 22.10 -28.34 -18.44
C ASP A 526 22.81 -29.67 -18.11
N THR A 527 23.63 -29.66 -17.07
CA THR A 527 24.32 -30.85 -16.53
C THR A 527 23.60 -31.48 -15.34
N GLN A 528 22.56 -30.83 -14.80
CA GLN A 528 21.72 -31.37 -13.73
C GLN A 528 20.41 -31.98 -14.23
N MET A 529 19.76 -31.38 -15.23
CA MET A 529 18.68 -32.04 -15.98
C MET A 529 19.24 -32.94 -17.08
N GLY A 530 19.21 -34.26 -16.84
CA GLY A 530 19.59 -35.29 -17.81
C GLY A 530 18.87 -35.13 -19.15
N ALA A 531 19.55 -35.49 -20.24
CA ALA A 531 19.27 -35.01 -21.60
C ALA A 531 17.87 -35.37 -22.17
N SER A 532 16.85 -34.59 -21.79
CA SER A 532 15.54 -34.59 -22.45
C SER A 532 15.62 -33.87 -23.80
N SER A 533 15.13 -34.54 -24.83
CA SER A 533 15.34 -34.18 -26.23
C SER A 533 14.15 -33.42 -26.81
N ASP A 534 13.99 -32.16 -26.41
CA ASP A 534 13.37 -31.15 -27.25
C ASP A 534 14.17 -29.84 -27.13
N SER A 535 14.29 -29.13 -28.25
CA SER A 535 14.99 -27.85 -28.37
C SER A 535 14.01 -26.67 -28.21
N GLN A 536 12.71 -26.87 -28.44
CA GLN A 536 11.71 -25.80 -28.46
C GLN A 536 11.13 -25.46 -27.07
N THR A 537 11.37 -26.28 -26.05
CA THR A 537 10.77 -26.16 -24.71
C THR A 537 11.75 -25.76 -23.61
N ARG A 538 13.03 -25.55 -23.94
CA ARG A 538 14.07 -25.20 -22.95
C ARG A 538 13.89 -23.75 -22.48
N LYS A 539 13.81 -23.56 -21.16
CA LYS A 539 13.84 -22.21 -20.55
C LYS A 539 15.22 -21.59 -20.82
N PRO A 540 15.32 -20.36 -21.34
CA PRO A 540 16.61 -19.74 -21.58
C PRO A 540 17.33 -19.43 -20.27
N SER A 541 18.65 -19.56 -20.31
CA SER A 541 19.54 -19.08 -19.25
C SER A 541 19.90 -17.63 -19.50
N TYR A 542 19.82 -16.80 -18.46
CA TYR A 542 20.31 -15.42 -18.49
C TYR A 542 21.63 -15.35 -17.73
N LEU A 543 22.71 -15.00 -18.44
CA LEU A 543 24.06 -14.97 -17.89
C LEU A 543 24.72 -13.61 -18.10
N VAL A 544 25.36 -13.07 -17.07
CA VAL A 544 26.18 -11.86 -17.16
C VAL A 544 27.56 -12.20 -17.69
N GLY A 545 27.95 -11.56 -18.80
CA GLY A 545 29.24 -11.73 -19.47
C GLY A 545 30.09 -10.46 -19.48
N PHE A 546 31.38 -10.61 -19.83
CA PHE A 546 32.39 -9.53 -19.87
C PHE A 546 32.55 -8.78 -18.54
N ILE A 547 32.48 -9.52 -17.43
CA ILE A 547 33.12 -9.14 -16.16
C ILE A 547 34.62 -9.44 -16.33
N GLY A 548 35.52 -8.58 -15.84
CA GLY A 548 36.97 -8.68 -16.06
C GLY A 548 37.37 -8.91 -17.53
N GLY A 549 38.52 -9.56 -17.75
CA GLY A 549 38.97 -10.09 -19.05
C GLY A 549 39.55 -9.07 -20.04
N PRO A 550 40.62 -9.40 -20.79
CA PRO A 550 41.23 -8.47 -21.76
C PRO A 550 40.35 -8.18 -22.99
N GLY A 551 39.38 -9.04 -23.31
CA GLY A 551 38.51 -8.85 -24.49
C GLY A 551 37.65 -7.57 -24.43
N ARG A 552 37.11 -7.15 -25.59
CA ARG A 552 36.04 -6.13 -25.68
C ARG A 552 34.84 -6.74 -26.39
N ARG A 553 33.63 -6.45 -25.89
CA ARG A 553 32.38 -6.90 -26.48
C ARG A 553 32.19 -6.25 -27.85
N GLN A 554 31.94 -7.04 -28.89
CA GLN A 554 31.60 -6.51 -30.22
C GLN A 554 30.07 -6.50 -30.43
N LEU A 555 29.61 -5.60 -31.29
CA LEU A 555 28.19 -5.36 -31.57
C LEU A 555 27.88 -5.70 -33.03
N VAL A 556 26.78 -6.40 -33.27
CA VAL A 556 26.24 -6.68 -34.61
C VAL A 556 25.08 -5.74 -34.90
N ASN A 557 25.04 -5.20 -36.13
CA ASN A 557 23.92 -4.45 -36.72
C ASN A 557 23.26 -3.40 -35.79
N ASN A 558 24.07 -2.60 -35.09
CA ASN A 558 23.63 -1.62 -34.11
C ASN A 558 23.89 -0.18 -34.59
N SER A 559 22.82 0.61 -34.72
CA SER A 559 22.83 2.01 -35.17
C SER A 559 23.19 3.00 -34.06
N ASN A 560 22.43 3.01 -32.96
CA ASN A 560 22.61 3.91 -31.81
C ASN A 560 23.60 3.30 -30.78
N LYS A 561 24.91 3.45 -31.03
CA LYS A 561 25.98 2.87 -30.21
C LYS A 561 26.79 3.92 -29.45
N ILE A 562 26.82 3.84 -28.12
CA ILE A 562 27.71 4.65 -27.26
C ILE A 562 28.58 3.73 -26.41
N GLN A 563 29.90 3.78 -26.63
CA GLN A 563 30.89 2.92 -25.95
C GLN A 563 31.44 3.54 -24.65
N SER A 564 30.56 4.22 -23.92
CA SER A 564 30.81 4.84 -22.61
C SER A 564 29.81 4.26 -21.58
N PRO A 565 30.18 4.09 -20.28
CA PRO A 565 31.50 4.29 -19.71
C PRO A 565 32.46 3.18 -20.16
N GLN A 566 33.70 3.57 -20.50
CA GLN A 566 34.68 2.67 -21.13
C GLN A 566 35.71 2.10 -20.14
N THR A 567 35.26 1.60 -18.98
CA THR A 567 36.14 0.79 -18.12
C THR A 567 36.56 -0.45 -18.89
N ASN A 568 37.88 -0.62 -19.04
CA ASN A 568 38.47 -1.58 -19.96
C ASN A 568 39.08 -2.78 -19.24
N SER A 569 39.22 -3.86 -20.00
CA SER A 569 40.00 -5.04 -19.61
C SER A 569 39.61 -5.59 -18.22
N GLN A 570 40.60 -5.87 -17.37
CA GLN A 570 40.44 -6.55 -16.09
C GLN A 570 39.71 -5.71 -15.02
N GLN A 571 39.61 -4.39 -15.20
CA GLN A 571 38.93 -3.45 -14.29
C GLN A 571 37.39 -3.48 -14.41
N ARG A 572 36.82 -4.27 -15.33
CA ARG A 572 35.37 -4.42 -15.44
C ARG A 572 34.80 -5.20 -14.26
N THR A 573 33.94 -4.55 -13.50
CA THR A 573 33.25 -5.13 -12.34
C THR A 573 31.74 -5.13 -12.55
N PHE A 574 31.07 -6.02 -11.83
CA PHE A 574 29.62 -6.12 -11.76
C PHE A 574 29.20 -6.14 -10.30
N THR A 575 28.32 -5.22 -9.90
CA THR A 575 27.89 -5.03 -8.51
C THR A 575 26.44 -5.44 -8.35
N ILE A 576 26.19 -6.36 -7.43
CA ILE A 576 24.88 -6.80 -6.99
C ILE A 576 24.65 -6.42 -5.53
N TYR A 577 23.42 -6.55 -5.06
CA TYR A 577 23.07 -6.34 -3.66
C TYR A 577 22.41 -7.60 -3.11
N VAL A 578 22.85 -8.02 -1.92
CA VAL A 578 22.46 -9.28 -1.27
C VAL A 578 21.81 -8.97 0.06
N ASN A 579 20.51 -9.24 0.17
CA ASN A 579 19.73 -9.05 1.39
C ASN A 579 19.87 -10.29 2.28
N ALA A 580 20.97 -10.35 3.05
CA ALA A 580 21.31 -11.51 3.86
C ALA A 580 20.38 -11.59 5.08
N PRO A 581 19.75 -12.75 5.37
CA PRO A 581 18.78 -12.87 6.47
C PRO A 581 19.42 -12.74 7.87
N GLN A 582 20.74 -12.96 7.99
CA GLN A 582 21.50 -12.97 9.24
C GLN A 582 22.89 -12.34 9.01
N ASP A 583 23.63 -12.01 10.08
CA ASP A 583 25.06 -11.68 9.99
C ASP A 583 25.87 -12.98 10.09
N GLY A 584 26.74 -13.24 9.13
CA GLY A 584 27.47 -14.50 9.06
C GLY A 584 28.30 -14.65 7.80
N ASP A 585 28.95 -15.80 7.70
CA ASP A 585 29.82 -16.18 6.60
C ASP A 585 29.06 -17.04 5.60
N TYR A 586 28.94 -16.60 4.34
CA TYR A 586 28.08 -17.21 3.33
C TYR A 586 28.90 -17.94 2.26
N TYR A 587 28.62 -19.22 2.06
CA TYR A 587 29.05 -19.96 0.86
C TYR A 587 28.36 -19.40 -0.38
N ILE A 588 29.00 -19.51 -1.54
CA ILE A 588 28.50 -18.99 -2.81
C ILE A 588 28.34 -20.15 -3.79
N SER A 589 27.19 -20.21 -4.46
CA SER A 589 26.94 -21.11 -5.59
C SER A 589 26.20 -20.40 -6.71
N GLY A 590 26.24 -20.97 -7.92
CA GLY A 590 25.56 -20.39 -9.08
C GLY A 590 25.88 -21.12 -10.38
N SER A 591 25.12 -20.82 -11.44
CA SER A 591 25.37 -21.36 -12.77
C SER A 591 26.40 -20.55 -13.54
N TYR A 592 27.10 -21.19 -14.48
CA TYR A 592 28.17 -20.55 -15.25
C TYR A 592 28.36 -21.16 -16.65
N LEU A 593 28.96 -20.39 -17.56
CA LEU A 593 29.34 -20.87 -18.90
C LEU A 593 30.78 -20.44 -19.24
N THR A 594 31.64 -21.42 -19.52
CA THR A 594 32.98 -21.24 -20.12
C THR A 594 33.58 -22.54 -20.66
N SER A 595 34.33 -22.44 -21.76
CA SER A 595 35.19 -23.51 -22.27
C SER A 595 36.36 -23.82 -21.33
N ASP A 596 36.99 -22.81 -20.77
CA ASP A 596 38.32 -22.88 -20.15
C ASP A 596 38.25 -22.67 -18.63
N ASN A 597 39.34 -23.00 -17.92
CA ASN A 597 39.42 -22.63 -16.51
C ASN A 597 39.50 -21.10 -16.41
N ARG A 598 38.56 -20.48 -15.70
CA ARG A 598 38.42 -19.02 -15.62
C ARG A 598 38.22 -18.56 -14.19
N GLN A 599 38.82 -17.43 -13.84
CA GLN A 599 38.82 -16.92 -12.47
C GLN A 599 37.68 -15.94 -12.21
N LEU A 600 37.20 -15.91 -10.97
CA LEU A 600 36.12 -15.05 -10.51
C LEU A 600 36.39 -14.66 -9.06
N MET A 601 36.28 -13.37 -8.72
CA MET A 601 36.37 -12.89 -7.34
C MET A 601 35.07 -12.20 -6.94
N PHE A 602 34.55 -12.59 -5.78
CA PHE A 602 33.51 -11.87 -5.05
C PHE A 602 34.16 -11.07 -3.92
N SER A 603 33.67 -9.88 -3.65
CA SER A 603 34.14 -9.02 -2.56
C SER A 603 32.98 -8.23 -1.97
N SER A 604 33.01 -7.97 -0.66
CA SER A 604 31.99 -7.18 0.04
C SER A 604 32.65 -6.28 1.09
N PRO A 605 32.39 -4.96 1.12
CA PRO A 605 33.03 -4.08 2.09
C PRO A 605 32.66 -4.45 3.53
N THR A 606 33.63 -4.90 4.32
CA THR A 606 33.49 -4.98 5.78
C THR A 606 33.55 -3.58 6.37
N GLY A 607 32.62 -3.26 7.27
CA GLY A 607 32.65 -1.98 8.00
C GLY A 607 33.83 -1.85 8.96
N ASP A 608 34.37 -3.00 9.40
CA ASP A 608 35.48 -3.07 10.35
C ASP A 608 36.83 -2.95 9.63
N SER A 609 37.57 -1.88 9.96
CA SER A 609 38.85 -1.56 9.32
C SER A 609 40.05 -2.11 10.11
N THR A 610 40.42 -3.38 9.90
CA THR A 610 41.84 -3.84 9.91
C THR A 610 42.03 -5.27 9.38
N SER A 611 42.97 -5.43 8.44
CA SER A 611 43.84 -6.61 8.25
C SER A 611 43.26 -8.01 7.92
N SER A 612 42.05 -8.15 7.37
CA SER A 612 41.69 -9.36 6.60
C SER A 612 40.84 -9.04 5.36
N MET A 613 41.00 -9.82 4.30
CA MET A 613 40.28 -9.60 3.03
C MET A 613 38.94 -10.32 3.05
N ASN A 614 37.83 -9.57 3.06
CA ASN A 614 36.51 -10.14 2.78
C ASN A 614 36.30 -10.32 1.26
N ASN A 615 37.06 -11.25 0.67
CA ASN A 615 36.89 -11.69 -0.71
C ASN A 615 36.94 -13.22 -0.82
N VAL A 616 36.31 -13.73 -1.88
CA VAL A 616 36.29 -15.15 -2.25
C VAL A 616 36.76 -15.23 -3.70
N THR A 617 37.98 -15.72 -3.91
CA THR A 617 38.57 -15.92 -5.24
C THR A 617 38.47 -17.39 -5.64
N LEU A 618 37.84 -17.65 -6.77
CA LEU A 618 37.61 -18.99 -7.32
C LEU A 618 38.28 -19.13 -8.68
N THR A 619 38.81 -20.31 -8.97
CA THR A 619 39.10 -20.73 -10.35
C THR A 619 38.05 -21.75 -10.77
N ILE A 620 37.11 -21.34 -11.62
CA ILE A 620 35.99 -22.15 -12.09
C ILE A 620 36.47 -23.07 -13.22
N GLN A 621 36.08 -24.34 -13.16
CA GLN A 621 36.49 -25.38 -14.10
C GLN A 621 35.80 -25.25 -15.46
N GLY A 622 36.58 -25.21 -16.54
CA GLY A 622 36.06 -25.16 -17.91
C GLY A 622 35.33 -26.44 -18.33
N LYS A 623 34.22 -26.29 -19.08
CA LYS A 623 33.48 -27.44 -19.66
C LYS A 623 34.02 -27.88 -21.02
N ARG A 624 35.11 -27.28 -21.51
CA ARG A 624 35.74 -27.48 -22.84
C ARG A 624 34.84 -27.17 -24.04
N ASN A 625 33.70 -26.52 -23.82
CA ASN A 625 32.76 -26.10 -24.85
C ASN A 625 31.94 -24.89 -24.38
N TRP A 626 31.18 -24.29 -25.30
CA TRP A 626 30.31 -23.11 -25.06
C TRP A 626 28.81 -23.43 -25.09
N THR A 627 28.44 -24.71 -25.04
CA THR A 627 27.04 -25.19 -25.07
C THR A 627 26.59 -25.83 -23.76
N THR A 628 27.50 -26.07 -22.80
CA THR A 628 27.22 -26.78 -21.55
C THR A 628 27.18 -25.82 -20.36
N LEU A 629 26.03 -25.69 -19.72
CA LEU A 629 25.88 -24.93 -18.48
C LEU A 629 26.48 -25.73 -17.32
N GLY A 630 27.43 -25.13 -16.61
CA GLY A 630 27.97 -25.64 -15.36
C GLY A 630 27.30 -25.00 -14.14
N ALA A 631 27.53 -25.60 -12.97
CA ALA A 631 27.21 -25.00 -11.68
C ALA A 631 28.42 -25.12 -10.75
N PHE A 632 28.74 -24.07 -10.00
CA PHE A 632 29.80 -24.07 -8.98
C PHE A 632 29.20 -23.95 -7.58
N ASN A 633 29.90 -24.45 -6.56
CA ASN A 633 29.53 -24.27 -5.15
C ASN A 633 30.78 -24.31 -4.26
N THR A 634 31.03 -23.26 -3.49
CA THR A 634 32.19 -23.15 -2.59
C THR A 634 32.10 -24.00 -1.33
N GLN A 635 30.89 -24.40 -0.90
CA GLN A 635 30.69 -25.31 0.23
C GLN A 635 31.23 -26.71 -0.06
N THR A 636 31.07 -27.15 -1.30
CA THR A 636 31.39 -28.53 -1.76
C THR A 636 32.57 -28.57 -2.74
N ASN A 637 33.26 -27.44 -2.94
CA ASN A 637 34.31 -27.23 -3.96
C ASN A 637 33.90 -27.70 -5.38
N THR A 638 32.60 -27.72 -5.70
CA THR A 638 32.08 -28.29 -6.94
C THR A 638 32.45 -27.43 -8.14
N ASN A 639 33.09 -28.04 -9.15
CA ASN A 639 33.64 -27.37 -10.34
C ASN A 639 34.60 -26.20 -10.04
N ILE A 640 35.29 -26.24 -8.89
CA ILE A 640 36.34 -25.30 -8.50
C ILE A 640 37.67 -26.03 -8.52
N VAL A 641 38.69 -25.46 -9.18
CA VAL A 641 40.06 -26.01 -9.20
C VAL A 641 40.97 -25.16 -8.32
N ASN A 642 41.89 -25.80 -7.60
CA ASN A 642 42.99 -25.10 -6.95
C ASN A 642 44.01 -24.66 -8.02
N PRO A 643 44.56 -23.43 -7.95
CA PRO A 643 45.68 -23.03 -8.80
C PRO A 643 46.87 -23.99 -8.66
N SER A 644 47.55 -24.28 -9.77
CA SER A 644 48.61 -25.31 -9.86
C SER A 644 49.87 -25.04 -9.03
N ASN A 645 49.96 -23.88 -8.38
CA ASN A 645 51.15 -23.40 -7.70
C ASN A 645 50.99 -23.35 -6.17
N LEU A 646 49.87 -23.82 -5.61
CA LEU A 646 49.75 -24.04 -4.16
C LEU A 646 50.39 -25.37 -3.77
N SER A 647 51.24 -25.35 -2.75
CA SER A 647 51.82 -26.56 -2.15
C SER A 647 50.74 -27.49 -1.62
N SER A 648 50.94 -28.80 -1.79
CA SER A 648 50.04 -29.86 -1.33
C SER A 648 49.67 -29.70 0.15
N GLY A 649 48.46 -29.20 0.42
CA GLY A 649 47.96 -28.87 1.76
C GLY A 649 47.17 -27.56 1.81
N MET A 650 47.51 -26.56 0.99
CA MET A 650 46.73 -25.32 0.89
C MET A 650 45.56 -25.47 -0.09
N GLN A 651 44.33 -25.45 0.43
CA GLN A 651 43.11 -25.22 -0.36
C GLN A 651 42.87 -23.70 -0.53
N ASN A 652 41.82 -23.31 -1.27
CA ASN A 652 41.38 -21.91 -1.32
C ASN A 652 41.04 -21.42 0.10
N ALA A 653 41.84 -20.50 0.65
CA ALA A 653 41.81 -20.15 2.07
C ALA A 653 40.49 -19.52 2.55
N HIS A 654 39.71 -18.94 1.64
CA HIS A 654 38.39 -18.36 1.92
C HIS A 654 37.35 -18.90 0.92
N THR A 655 36.46 -19.77 1.41
CA THR A 655 35.32 -20.32 0.65
C THR A 655 34.00 -19.60 0.97
N THR A 656 34.00 -18.70 1.95
CA THR A 656 32.83 -17.95 2.42
C THR A 656 33.07 -16.45 2.37
N LEU A 657 32.03 -15.68 2.06
CA LEU A 657 32.02 -14.22 2.08
C LEU A 657 31.22 -13.73 3.30
N ARG A 658 31.80 -12.86 4.13
CA ARG A 658 31.09 -12.28 5.29
C ARG A 658 30.05 -11.28 4.80
N LEU A 659 28.81 -11.46 5.24
CA LEU A 659 27.67 -10.56 4.98
C LEU A 659 27.00 -10.21 6.31
N LYS A 660 26.59 -8.95 6.49
CA LYS A 660 25.81 -8.47 7.65
C LYS A 660 24.31 -8.71 7.39
N LYS A 661 23.51 -8.84 8.44
CA LYS A 661 22.04 -8.91 8.31
C LYS A 661 21.53 -7.67 7.55
N GLY A 662 20.65 -7.88 6.58
CA GLY A 662 20.14 -6.83 5.70
C GLY A 662 20.94 -6.70 4.41
N LEU A 663 20.97 -5.50 3.84
CA LEU A 663 21.44 -5.27 2.47
C LEU A 663 22.97 -5.08 2.38
N ASN A 664 23.64 -5.99 1.68
CA ASN A 664 25.08 -5.97 1.44
C ASN A 664 25.39 -5.64 -0.01
N LYS A 665 26.44 -4.87 -0.26
CA LYS A 665 27.00 -4.64 -1.61
C LYS A 665 28.04 -5.72 -1.93
N VAL A 666 27.81 -6.52 -2.98
CA VAL A 666 28.79 -7.51 -3.45
C VAL A 666 29.30 -7.11 -4.83
N VAL A 667 30.61 -6.93 -4.94
CA VAL A 667 31.32 -6.58 -6.18
C VAL A 667 32.01 -7.82 -6.73
N ILE A 668 31.74 -8.11 -8.01
CA ILE A 668 32.19 -9.27 -8.75
C ILE A 668 33.20 -8.81 -9.82
N SER A 669 34.35 -9.48 -9.91
CA SER A 669 35.46 -9.11 -10.80
C SER A 669 36.29 -10.32 -11.29
N GLY A 670 37.25 -10.07 -12.19
CA GLY A 670 38.39 -10.97 -12.39
C GLY A 670 39.52 -10.68 -11.38
N VAL A 671 40.62 -11.45 -11.44
CA VAL A 671 41.79 -11.30 -10.53
C VAL A 671 43.13 -11.08 -11.24
N SER A 672 43.45 -11.77 -12.34
CA SER A 672 44.44 -11.29 -13.32
C SER A 672 44.39 -12.07 -14.63
N ASN A 673 44.69 -11.39 -15.75
CA ASN A 673 44.94 -11.86 -17.14
C ASN A 673 43.92 -12.79 -17.84
N GLY A 674 43.09 -13.55 -17.13
CA GLY A 674 41.97 -14.30 -17.69
C GLY A 674 40.70 -13.46 -17.83
N ASP A 675 39.84 -13.88 -18.76
CA ASP A 675 38.42 -13.55 -18.71
C ASP A 675 37.75 -14.24 -17.50
N THR A 676 36.64 -13.69 -17.00
CA THR A 676 35.73 -14.46 -16.12
C THR A 676 34.93 -15.49 -16.93
N PRO A 677 34.32 -16.50 -16.29
CA PRO A 677 33.15 -17.16 -16.87
C PRO A 677 32.00 -16.16 -17.08
N TYR A 678 31.03 -16.53 -17.90
CA TYR A 678 29.68 -15.95 -17.80
C TYR A 678 29.00 -16.53 -16.56
N ILE A 679 28.24 -15.74 -15.81
CA ILE A 679 27.59 -16.18 -14.55
C ILE A 679 26.08 -15.96 -14.59
N GLY A 680 25.31 -16.95 -14.13
CA GLY A 680 23.88 -16.83 -13.90
C GLY A 680 23.57 -16.43 -12.47
N ASN A 681 22.35 -16.71 -12.03
CA ASN A 681 21.86 -16.38 -10.69
C ASN A 681 22.73 -17.00 -9.58
N LEU A 682 22.91 -16.25 -8.50
CA LEU A 682 23.86 -16.54 -7.43
C LEU A 682 23.15 -16.78 -6.10
N THR A 683 23.39 -17.92 -5.48
CA THR A 683 22.85 -18.27 -4.16
C THR A 683 23.94 -18.14 -3.10
N PHE A 684 23.64 -17.35 -2.08
CA PHE A 684 24.45 -17.18 -0.88
C PHE A 684 23.81 -18.01 0.25
N THR A 685 24.55 -18.95 0.83
CA THR A 685 24.06 -19.86 1.89
C THR A 685 24.91 -19.74 3.15
N LEU A 686 24.28 -19.41 4.28
CA LEU A 686 24.92 -19.21 5.57
C LEU A 686 25.64 -20.47 6.04
N ASN A 687 26.91 -20.32 6.44
CA ASN A 687 27.66 -21.35 7.13
C ASN A 687 27.23 -21.41 8.61
N ASN A 688 26.30 -22.32 8.92
CA ASN A 688 25.85 -22.55 10.30
C ASN A 688 26.90 -23.24 11.20
N ASN A 689 28.05 -23.65 10.68
CA ASN A 689 29.13 -24.23 11.48
C ASN A 689 30.11 -23.12 11.93
N PRO A 690 30.16 -22.76 13.22
CA PRO A 690 31.13 -21.80 13.71
C PRO A 690 32.55 -22.35 13.58
N SER A 691 33.44 -21.59 12.94
CA SER A 691 34.83 -21.96 12.72
C SER A 691 35.58 -22.09 14.06
N SER A 692 35.88 -23.31 14.49
CA SER A 692 36.56 -23.60 15.76
C SER A 692 38.08 -23.37 15.70
N ASN A 693 38.49 -22.17 15.28
CA ASN A 693 39.87 -21.70 15.26
C ASN A 693 40.10 -20.67 16.38
N THR A 694 39.88 -21.09 17.63
CA THR A 694 40.48 -20.40 18.79
C THR A 694 41.97 -20.68 18.81
N GLU A 695 42.77 -19.73 19.31
CA GLU A 695 44.23 -19.74 19.19
C GLU A 695 44.88 -20.98 19.80
N SER A 696 45.66 -21.70 19.00
CA SER A 696 46.71 -22.58 19.52
C SER A 696 47.85 -21.72 20.06
N GLU A 697 47.73 -21.21 21.29
CA GLU A 697 48.86 -20.72 22.06
C GLU A 697 49.90 -21.84 22.21
N THR A 698 50.92 -21.87 21.34
CA THR A 698 52.06 -22.77 21.50
C THR A 698 52.92 -22.29 22.68
N ARG A 699 52.50 -22.63 23.89
CA ARG A 699 53.23 -22.34 25.13
C ARG A 699 54.53 -23.14 25.19
N GLN A 700 55.60 -22.55 24.63
CA GLN A 700 56.95 -22.98 24.96
C GLN A 700 57.12 -22.96 26.48
N SER A 701 57.59 -24.08 27.02
CA SER A 701 57.83 -24.26 28.44
C SER A 701 59.31 -24.63 28.60
N THR A 702 60.04 -23.76 29.30
CA THR A 702 61.48 -23.84 29.67
C THR A 702 62.44 -24.09 28.50
#